data_AF-A0A1I5HRB1-F1
#
_entry.id   AF-A0A1I5HRB1-F1
#
_cell.length_a   1.000
_cell.length_b   1.000
_cell.length_c   1.000
_cell.angle_alpha   90.00
_cell.angle_beta   90.00
_cell.angle_gamma   90.00
#
_symmetry.space_group_name_H-M   'P 1'
#
loop_
_entity.id
_entity.type
_entity.pdbx_description
1 polymer ?
#
loop_
_entity_poly.entity_id
_entity_poly.type
_entity_poly.pdbx_seq_one_letter_code
_entity_poly.pdbx_strand_id
1 'polypeptide(L)'
;MKVEKIRIIQKMLFIVVICFLSSSKSVFAAQTNSYDISKGNITIGKSGDYTISGKTDKNIITIKKGVSANITLRDVEISTTDPKASILIEERGTGNFILNGNNKITNEWQDGIHVKSEGKFIVSSNSTGSLEAAGGISSAGIGGSGAITIKGGTIKAKGGQYGYGIGSGYAYQLHQEYDGEAGNITITGGNVTAIGGKDAAGGMGFSSKKSKGTIAITGGTVYSTSGGSGIGAHDFEGKGNKITISGGNITAIAGAYGAGIGSSLNPNGTSVIISGGTIKADGGMGTAVYDSWSYSNDIRLRQGKQEYDIAANSITITGGQIFADSCSVQPQNSQGQKLFLMLIPTEKGKVTKITAYQKSYGSKDINSQGILSLWLPRLESKEGKPCLDVTFSSGKHTTMDYLSTLDVLQDYSGSKDMVFNLSSGSLDVYANGLIYKNKIYRRNSNYEPIKVTGSTSNNQIIVHSGKHRFEFENVTVDYTKQTDKMFFVVNGESNVIINSKKQNTIKVGGNSVGFYVGTNAKLSFTGNTNEDKFTIESYDDSYGFTTSNGSIQQFGGTISMTAKQNSIGMFLGNAGAFSLYNGIINGTGNTQNVIYGLNYMKVNVHGGIMNMDNIGYRDEGNEEVTDVSNFTISNGEVNINNRMIFNTFEVTGGTINAHLLGSGTGSKIIMYQGKIVMDQFITDYSNLGYDTVFEYITPDGSVSKESALDTSNIYGGEIIETHNVTIEELKKISFGRC
;
A
#
# COMPACT_ATOMS: atom_id res chain seq x y z
N MET A 1 69.62 -50.49 -1.37
CA MET A 1 68.63 -49.92 -2.32
C MET A 1 67.36 -50.75 -2.59
N LYS A 2 67.35 -52.11 -2.49
CA LYS A 2 66.14 -52.91 -2.77
C LYS A 2 65.12 -53.00 -1.62
N VAL A 3 65.55 -52.91 -0.36
CA VAL A 3 64.69 -53.14 0.82
C VAL A 3 63.84 -51.90 1.20
N GLU A 4 64.36 -50.69 1.01
CA GLU A 4 63.61 -49.45 1.30
C GLU A 4 62.45 -49.20 0.32
N LYS A 5 62.62 -49.52 -0.97
CA LYS A 5 61.55 -49.41 -1.96
C LYS A 5 60.37 -50.33 -1.65
N ILE A 6 60.63 -51.54 -1.12
CA ILE A 6 59.57 -52.49 -0.74
C ILE A 6 58.79 -51.97 0.47
N ARG A 7 59.46 -51.38 1.46
CA ARG A 7 58.80 -50.75 2.62
C ARG A 7 57.95 -49.54 2.24
N ILE A 8 58.39 -48.73 1.27
CA ILE A 8 57.63 -47.58 0.77
C ILE A 8 56.38 -48.06 0.00
N ILE A 9 56.52 -49.08 -0.85
CA ILE A 9 55.40 -49.66 -1.60
C ILE A 9 54.38 -50.31 -0.64
N GLN A 10 54.83 -51.03 0.39
CA GLN A 10 53.94 -51.62 1.40
C GLN A 10 53.20 -50.55 2.22
N LYS A 11 53.86 -49.45 2.59
CA LYS A 11 53.21 -48.32 3.26
C LYS A 11 52.20 -47.60 2.36
N MET A 12 52.52 -47.42 1.07
CA MET A 12 51.57 -46.86 0.10
C MET A 12 50.37 -47.77 -0.11
N LEU A 13 50.58 -49.09 -0.22
CA LEU A 13 49.49 -50.04 -0.38
C LEU A 13 48.58 -50.07 0.85
N PHE A 14 49.15 -49.97 2.05
CA PHE A 14 48.41 -49.90 3.31
C PHE A 14 47.60 -48.59 3.43
N ILE A 15 48.15 -47.46 2.99
CA ILE A 15 47.43 -46.16 2.92
C ILE A 15 46.31 -46.22 1.88
N VAL A 16 46.53 -46.82 0.70
CA VAL A 16 45.50 -46.99 -0.33
C VAL A 16 44.37 -47.88 0.18
N VAL A 17 44.68 -48.97 0.89
CA VAL A 17 43.67 -49.85 1.51
C VAL A 17 42.88 -49.13 2.62
N ILE A 18 43.53 -48.30 3.45
CA ILE A 18 42.84 -47.44 4.43
C ILE A 18 41.99 -46.35 3.74
N CYS A 19 42.43 -45.80 2.60
CA CYS A 19 41.64 -44.86 1.81
C CYS A 19 40.43 -45.53 1.12
N PHE A 20 40.54 -46.79 0.70
CA PHE A 20 39.40 -47.57 0.17
C PHE A 20 38.44 -48.06 1.27
N LEU A 21 38.95 -48.34 2.48
CA LEU A 21 38.13 -48.70 3.64
C LEU A 21 37.52 -47.49 4.35
N SER A 22 38.08 -46.29 4.22
CA SER A 22 37.50 -45.04 4.75
C SER A 22 36.58 -44.31 3.77
N SER A 23 36.65 -44.64 2.47
CA SER A 23 35.70 -44.18 1.44
C SER A 23 34.47 -45.09 1.28
N SER A 24 34.48 -46.28 1.88
CA SER A 24 33.32 -47.14 2.03
C SER A 24 32.60 -46.90 3.36
N LYS A 25 32.25 -45.64 3.64
CA LYS A 25 30.95 -45.44 4.26
C LYS A 25 29.96 -45.92 3.22
N SER A 26 29.45 -47.14 3.38
CA SER A 26 28.21 -47.56 2.78
C SER A 26 27.19 -46.47 3.11
N VAL A 27 26.98 -45.55 2.17
CA VAL A 27 25.81 -44.71 2.15
C VAL A 27 24.68 -45.71 1.95
N PHE A 28 24.14 -46.21 3.05
CA PHE A 28 22.73 -46.59 3.03
C PHE A 28 22.05 -45.34 2.49
N ALA A 29 21.63 -45.37 1.22
CA ALA A 29 20.75 -44.36 0.69
C ALA A 29 19.62 -44.27 1.70
N ALA A 30 19.53 -43.14 2.42
CA ALA A 30 18.44 -42.92 3.34
C ALA A 30 17.17 -43.16 2.53
N GLN A 31 16.40 -44.18 2.90
CA GLN A 31 15.22 -44.59 2.16
C GLN A 31 14.29 -43.37 2.11
N THR A 32 14.27 -42.69 0.97
CA THR A 32 13.46 -41.50 0.78
C THR A 32 12.03 -41.96 0.65
N ASN A 33 11.19 -41.62 1.62
CA ASN A 33 9.80 -42.02 1.58
C ASN A 33 9.06 -41.14 0.57
N SER A 34 8.58 -41.74 -0.51
CA SER A 34 7.81 -41.05 -1.55
C SER A 34 6.31 -41.18 -1.26
N TYR A 35 5.62 -40.05 -1.23
CA TYR A 35 4.18 -39.97 -1.01
C TYR A 35 3.50 -39.22 -2.15
N ASP A 36 2.25 -39.60 -2.41
CA ASP A 36 1.34 -38.91 -3.31
C ASP A 36 0.17 -38.37 -2.49
N ILE A 37 0.06 -37.04 -2.37
CA ILE A 37 -0.93 -36.37 -1.52
C ILE A 37 -2.36 -36.62 -2.00
N SER A 38 -2.57 -37.05 -3.25
CA SER A 38 -3.91 -37.44 -3.74
C SER A 38 -4.47 -38.67 -3.05
N LYS A 39 -3.61 -39.50 -2.43
CA LYS A 39 -3.99 -40.79 -1.83
C LYS A 39 -4.44 -40.71 -0.38
N GLY A 40 -4.32 -39.55 0.26
CA GLY A 40 -4.74 -39.35 1.64
C GLY A 40 -3.85 -38.36 2.40
N ASN A 41 -4.28 -38.02 3.61
CA ASN A 41 -3.51 -37.19 4.53
C ASN A 41 -2.10 -37.76 4.79
N ILE A 42 -1.09 -36.91 4.75
CA ILE A 42 0.30 -37.29 5.04
C ILE A 42 0.66 -36.81 6.44
N THR A 43 0.93 -37.74 7.36
CA THR A 43 1.44 -37.43 8.70
C THR A 43 2.89 -37.88 8.82
N ILE A 44 3.81 -36.93 8.95
CA ILE A 44 5.24 -37.18 9.14
C ILE A 44 5.53 -37.28 10.64
N GLY A 45 5.53 -38.53 11.13
CA GLY A 45 5.79 -38.86 12.54
C GLY A 45 7.23 -39.21 12.89
N LYS A 46 8.13 -39.29 11.89
CA LYS A 46 9.55 -39.64 12.08
C LYS A 46 10.45 -38.71 11.28
N SER A 47 11.60 -38.33 11.84
CA SER A 47 12.61 -37.56 11.12
C SER A 47 13.17 -38.36 9.95
N GLY A 48 13.46 -37.70 8.83
CA GLY A 48 13.97 -38.36 7.63
C GLY A 48 13.72 -37.55 6.36
N ASP A 49 14.01 -38.17 5.21
CA ASP A 49 13.86 -37.58 3.89
C ASP A 49 12.58 -38.06 3.21
N TYR A 50 11.81 -37.09 2.70
CA TYR A 50 10.48 -37.28 2.13
C TYR A 50 10.40 -36.62 0.77
N THR A 51 9.74 -37.27 -0.18
CA THR A 51 9.34 -36.63 -1.43
C THR A 51 7.83 -36.68 -1.56
N ILE A 52 7.19 -35.54 -1.78
CA ILE A 52 5.75 -35.42 -1.88
C ILE A 52 5.40 -34.83 -3.25
N SER A 53 4.46 -35.45 -3.93
CA SER A 53 3.90 -35.00 -5.20
C SER A 53 2.39 -35.18 -5.22
N GLY A 54 1.73 -34.69 -6.27
CA GLY A 54 0.31 -34.93 -6.51
C GLY A 54 -0.58 -33.74 -6.15
N LYS A 55 -1.88 -33.90 -6.44
CA LYS A 55 -2.87 -32.83 -6.31
C LYS A 55 -4.08 -33.29 -5.50
N THR A 56 -4.63 -32.42 -4.67
CA THR A 56 -5.81 -32.74 -3.85
C THR A 56 -6.59 -31.47 -3.49
N ASP A 57 -7.88 -31.66 -3.25
CA ASP A 57 -8.80 -30.66 -2.69
C ASP A 57 -9.22 -30.97 -1.24
N LYS A 58 -8.65 -32.01 -0.63
CA LYS A 58 -9.12 -32.55 0.66
C LYS A 58 -7.99 -32.88 1.62
N ASN A 59 -6.86 -33.39 1.13
CA ASN A 59 -5.83 -33.93 2.00
C ASN A 59 -4.82 -32.85 2.44
N ILE A 60 -4.25 -33.06 3.62
CA ILE A 60 -3.27 -32.15 4.25
C ILE A 60 -1.95 -32.86 4.57
N ILE A 61 -0.91 -32.07 4.85
CA ILE A 61 0.39 -32.54 5.33
C ILE A 61 0.60 -32.05 6.76
N THR A 62 0.93 -32.95 7.69
CA THR A 62 1.25 -32.60 9.08
C THR A 62 2.64 -33.10 9.46
N ILE A 63 3.50 -32.20 9.92
CA ILE A 63 4.80 -32.52 10.54
C ILE A 63 4.60 -32.52 12.06
N LYS A 64 4.81 -33.68 12.69
CA LYS A 64 4.50 -33.87 14.11
C LYS A 64 5.46 -33.15 15.05
N LYS A 65 4.98 -32.92 16.27
CA LYS A 65 5.73 -32.28 17.35
C LYS A 65 7.12 -32.89 17.52
N GLY A 66 8.15 -32.03 17.50
CA GLY A 66 9.55 -32.42 17.67
C GLY A 66 10.19 -33.21 16.51
N VAL A 67 9.48 -33.44 15.41
CA VAL A 67 10.02 -34.15 14.23
C VAL A 67 10.77 -33.20 13.31
N SER A 68 11.92 -33.62 12.79
CA SER A 68 12.71 -32.87 11.80
C SER A 68 12.76 -33.61 10.47
N ALA A 69 12.04 -33.12 9.47
CA ALA A 69 11.90 -33.75 8.16
C ALA A 69 12.50 -32.90 7.04
N ASN A 70 13.22 -33.52 6.12
CA ASN A 70 13.62 -32.91 4.85
C ASN A 70 12.61 -33.32 3.79
N ILE A 71 11.95 -32.35 3.16
CA ILE A 71 10.79 -32.60 2.31
C ILE A 71 11.03 -31.98 0.94
N THR A 72 11.07 -32.80 -0.10
CA THR A 72 11.03 -32.31 -1.48
C THR A 72 9.57 -32.25 -1.92
N LEU A 73 9.05 -31.03 -2.17
CA LEU A 73 7.76 -30.85 -2.83
C LEU A 73 8.00 -30.80 -4.33
N ARG A 74 7.26 -31.60 -5.09
CA ARG A 74 7.36 -31.69 -6.55
C ARG A 74 5.99 -31.62 -7.18
N ASP A 75 5.69 -30.47 -7.77
CA ASP A 75 4.42 -30.17 -8.44
C ASP A 75 3.20 -30.50 -7.56
N VAL A 76 3.30 -30.14 -6.27
CA VAL A 76 2.24 -30.38 -5.28
C VAL A 76 1.16 -29.31 -5.39
N GLU A 77 -0.10 -29.72 -5.45
CA GLU A 77 -1.25 -28.80 -5.36
C GLU A 77 -2.20 -29.24 -4.24
N ILE A 78 -2.43 -28.37 -3.26
CA ILE A 78 -3.42 -28.58 -2.19
C ILE A 78 -4.38 -27.39 -2.21
N SER A 79 -5.69 -27.65 -2.32
CA SER A 79 -6.73 -26.62 -2.27
C SER A 79 -7.93 -27.10 -1.47
N THR A 80 -7.83 -26.97 -0.15
CA THR A 80 -8.76 -27.63 0.78
C THR A 80 -9.56 -26.65 1.61
N THR A 81 -10.73 -27.12 2.05
CA THR A 81 -11.60 -26.46 3.03
C THR A 81 -11.46 -27.09 4.42
N ASP A 82 -10.43 -27.91 4.65
CA ASP A 82 -10.18 -28.55 5.96
C ASP A 82 -9.99 -27.47 7.04
N PRO A 83 -10.57 -27.63 8.24
CA PRO A 83 -10.37 -26.71 9.36
C PRO A 83 -8.94 -26.68 9.91
N LYS A 84 -8.03 -27.51 9.39
CA LYS A 84 -6.58 -27.43 9.62
C LYS A 84 -5.88 -26.87 8.39
N ALA A 85 -4.77 -26.17 8.63
CA ALA A 85 -3.89 -25.68 7.57
C ALA A 85 -3.44 -26.81 6.62
N SER A 86 -3.33 -26.48 5.33
CA SER A 86 -2.96 -27.41 4.26
C SER A 86 -1.59 -28.05 4.50
N ILE A 87 -0.66 -27.27 5.05
CA ILE A 87 0.55 -27.78 5.70
C ILE A 87 0.59 -27.27 7.14
N LEU A 88 0.59 -28.19 8.10
CA LEU A 88 0.73 -27.89 9.52
C LEU A 88 2.08 -28.36 10.05
N ILE A 89 2.84 -27.46 10.65
CA ILE A 89 4.04 -27.78 11.43
C ILE A 89 3.68 -27.62 12.91
N GLU A 90 3.62 -28.74 13.63
CA GLU A 90 3.34 -28.73 15.07
C GLU A 90 4.53 -28.16 15.87
N GLU A 91 4.31 -27.93 17.17
CA GLU A 91 5.31 -27.35 18.07
C GLU A 91 6.65 -28.08 17.98
N ARG A 92 7.77 -27.34 17.91
CA ARG A 92 9.12 -27.89 17.77
C ARG A 92 9.35 -28.76 16.52
N GLY A 93 8.36 -28.94 15.65
CA GLY A 93 8.51 -29.61 14.36
C GLY A 93 9.38 -28.76 13.43
N THR A 94 10.15 -29.39 12.55
CA THR A 94 10.99 -28.72 11.56
C THR A 94 10.75 -29.35 10.19
N GLY A 95 10.28 -28.54 9.24
CA GLY A 95 10.22 -28.90 7.83
C GLY A 95 11.29 -28.17 7.03
N ASN A 96 12.28 -28.89 6.51
CA ASN A 96 13.27 -28.39 5.57
C ASN A 96 12.82 -28.70 4.14
N PHE A 97 12.22 -27.72 3.47
CA PHE A 97 11.62 -27.87 2.16
C PHE A 97 12.61 -27.59 1.03
N ILE A 98 12.65 -28.50 0.06
CA ILE A 98 13.23 -28.28 -1.28
C ILE A 98 12.06 -28.18 -2.25
N LEU A 99 11.91 -27.02 -2.88
CA LEU A 99 10.87 -26.81 -3.88
C LEU A 99 11.38 -27.22 -5.25
N ASN A 100 10.69 -28.18 -5.86
CA ASN A 100 10.88 -28.60 -7.24
C ASN A 100 9.56 -28.41 -8.01
N GLY A 101 9.65 -27.97 -9.26
CA GLY A 101 8.47 -27.65 -10.06
C GLY A 101 7.62 -26.52 -9.46
N ASN A 102 6.32 -26.54 -9.75
CA ASN A 102 5.38 -25.50 -9.31
C ASN A 102 4.46 -26.04 -8.21
N ASN A 103 4.61 -25.54 -6.99
CA ASN A 103 3.83 -25.98 -5.85
C ASN A 103 2.81 -24.91 -5.46
N LYS A 104 1.56 -25.32 -5.20
CA LYS A 104 0.46 -24.43 -4.83
C LYS A 104 -0.26 -24.98 -3.62
N ILE A 105 -0.28 -24.23 -2.52
CA ILE A 105 -0.83 -24.64 -1.23
C ILE A 105 -1.85 -23.60 -0.78
N THR A 106 -3.12 -23.95 -0.78
CA THR A 106 -4.22 -23.04 -0.48
C THR A 106 -5.16 -23.66 0.55
N ASN A 107 -5.70 -22.82 1.42
CA ASN A 107 -6.73 -23.19 2.39
C ASN A 107 -7.80 -22.09 2.44
N GLU A 108 -9.09 -22.47 2.50
CA GLU A 108 -10.18 -21.49 2.53
C GLU A 108 -10.46 -20.88 3.90
N TRP A 109 -10.06 -21.54 4.99
CA TRP A 109 -10.42 -21.18 6.37
C TRP A 109 -9.25 -20.89 7.30
N GLN A 110 -8.07 -21.40 6.96
CA GLN A 110 -6.85 -21.36 7.77
C GLN A 110 -5.67 -20.83 6.95
N ASP A 111 -4.50 -20.75 7.57
CA ASP A 111 -3.29 -20.43 6.83
C ASP A 111 -3.03 -21.50 5.77
N GLY A 112 -2.49 -21.09 4.62
CA GLY A 112 -2.03 -22.06 3.62
C GLY A 112 -0.96 -22.98 4.23
N ILE A 113 -0.01 -22.38 4.94
CA ILE A 113 1.00 -23.08 5.75
C ILE A 113 1.02 -22.48 7.15
N HIS A 114 0.75 -23.28 8.18
CA HIS A 114 0.74 -22.85 9.57
C HIS A 114 1.91 -23.45 10.35
N VAL A 115 2.70 -22.58 10.99
CA VAL A 115 3.84 -22.95 11.83
C VAL A 115 3.52 -22.63 13.28
N LYS A 116 3.27 -23.65 14.09
CA LYS A 116 3.03 -23.47 15.53
C LYS A 116 4.29 -23.01 16.27
N SER A 117 4.10 -22.53 17.49
CA SER A 117 5.17 -22.06 18.39
C SER A 117 6.37 -23.02 18.44
N GLU A 118 7.58 -22.47 18.38
CA GLU A 118 8.86 -23.19 18.28
C GLU A 118 9.04 -24.10 17.05
N GLY A 119 8.01 -24.25 16.21
CA GLY A 119 8.08 -24.94 14.92
C GLY A 119 8.88 -24.14 13.89
N LYS A 120 9.36 -24.82 12.84
CA LYS A 120 10.24 -24.23 11.82
C LYS A 120 9.83 -24.64 10.41
N PHE A 121 9.43 -23.67 9.61
CA PHE A 121 9.31 -23.79 8.16
C PHE A 121 10.57 -23.23 7.50
N ILE A 122 11.34 -24.06 6.80
CA ILE A 122 12.61 -23.67 6.19
C ILE A 122 12.61 -24.01 4.71
N VAL A 123 12.64 -23.02 3.82
CA VAL A 123 12.90 -23.24 2.40
C VAL A 123 14.39 -23.22 2.15
N SER A 124 14.90 -24.33 1.61
CA SER A 124 16.31 -24.53 1.30
C SER A 124 16.81 -23.59 0.20
N SER A 125 18.09 -23.22 0.26
CA SER A 125 18.80 -22.49 -0.80
C SER A 125 18.89 -23.31 -2.09
N ASN A 126 18.74 -24.63 -2.02
CA ASN A 126 18.75 -25.53 -3.17
C ASN A 126 17.40 -25.56 -3.91
N SER A 127 16.39 -24.84 -3.41
CA SER A 127 15.08 -24.76 -4.07
C SER A 127 15.19 -23.95 -5.35
N THR A 128 14.88 -24.58 -6.48
CA THR A 128 14.81 -23.96 -7.80
C THR A 128 13.38 -23.77 -8.29
N GLY A 129 12.43 -24.50 -7.69
CA GLY A 129 11.00 -24.41 -7.98
C GLY A 129 10.31 -23.24 -7.27
N SER A 130 8.98 -23.22 -7.42
CA SER A 130 8.10 -22.19 -6.86
C SER A 130 7.13 -22.74 -5.82
N LEU A 131 6.71 -21.86 -4.91
CA LEU A 131 5.64 -22.10 -3.94
C LEU A 131 4.70 -20.89 -3.92
N GLU A 132 3.45 -21.10 -4.33
CA GLU A 132 2.35 -20.19 -4.08
C GLU A 132 1.55 -20.69 -2.87
N ALA A 133 1.50 -19.91 -1.80
CA ALA A 133 0.75 -20.22 -0.59
C ALA A 133 -0.34 -19.17 -0.35
N ALA A 134 -1.59 -19.60 -0.13
CA ALA A 134 -2.70 -18.69 0.17
C ALA A 134 -3.55 -19.17 1.35
N GLY A 135 -3.92 -18.24 2.24
CA GLY A 135 -4.80 -18.49 3.37
C GLY A 135 -6.24 -18.04 3.14
N GLY A 136 -7.11 -18.45 4.06
CA GLY A 136 -8.51 -18.01 4.15
C GLY A 136 -8.65 -16.54 4.53
N ILE A 137 -9.90 -16.07 4.66
CA ILE A 137 -10.26 -14.64 4.81
C ILE A 137 -9.45 -13.88 5.88
N SER A 138 -9.22 -14.50 7.04
CA SER A 138 -8.47 -13.91 8.17
C SER A 138 -7.13 -14.60 8.42
N SER A 139 -6.62 -15.32 7.41
CA SER A 139 -5.48 -16.20 7.55
C SER A 139 -4.36 -15.85 6.61
N ALA A 140 -3.15 -16.23 6.99
CA ALA A 140 -1.95 -15.92 6.24
C ALA A 140 -1.69 -16.91 5.11
N GLY A 141 -0.94 -16.47 4.09
CA GLY A 141 -0.38 -17.41 3.11
C GLY A 141 0.56 -18.39 3.79
N ILE A 142 1.53 -17.86 4.55
CA ILE A 142 2.46 -18.62 5.38
C ILE A 142 2.51 -17.95 6.75
N GLY A 143 1.97 -18.59 7.79
CA GLY A 143 1.77 -17.95 9.09
C GLY A 143 2.01 -18.82 10.32
N GLY A 144 1.49 -18.32 11.44
CA GLY A 144 1.68 -18.87 12.78
C GLY A 144 2.82 -18.21 13.58
N SER A 145 2.97 -18.64 14.84
CA SER A 145 3.91 -18.10 15.82
C SER A 145 5.31 -18.73 15.78
N GLY A 146 5.53 -19.70 14.88
CA GLY A 146 6.83 -20.35 14.69
C GLY A 146 7.83 -19.50 13.89
N ALA A 147 8.93 -20.15 13.49
CA ALA A 147 9.97 -19.55 12.67
C ALA A 147 9.77 -19.89 11.18
N ILE A 148 9.73 -18.87 10.34
CA ILE A 148 9.66 -18.95 8.89
C ILE A 148 11.01 -18.48 8.34
N THR A 149 11.72 -19.38 7.64
CA THR A 149 13.04 -19.08 7.06
C THR A 149 13.05 -19.38 5.56
N ILE A 150 13.36 -18.39 4.73
CA ILE A 150 13.45 -18.54 3.28
C ILE A 150 14.89 -18.27 2.84
N LYS A 151 15.53 -19.29 2.25
CA LYS A 151 16.93 -19.21 1.77
C LYS A 151 17.06 -19.28 0.25
N GLY A 152 16.01 -19.71 -0.46
CA GLY A 152 16.00 -19.92 -1.91
C GLY A 152 14.58 -20.13 -2.45
N GLY A 153 14.45 -20.48 -3.73
CA GLY A 153 13.17 -20.65 -4.42
C GLY A 153 12.46 -19.34 -4.79
N THR A 154 11.32 -19.49 -5.48
CA THR A 154 10.36 -18.40 -5.75
C THR A 154 9.13 -18.59 -4.88
N ILE A 155 8.93 -17.70 -3.91
CA ILE A 155 7.85 -17.79 -2.92
C ILE A 155 6.85 -16.68 -3.17
N LYS A 156 5.57 -17.03 -3.29
CA LYS A 156 4.45 -16.10 -3.34
C LYS A 156 3.48 -16.45 -2.23
N ALA A 157 3.38 -15.63 -1.19
CA ALA A 157 2.49 -15.85 -0.07
C ALA A 157 1.40 -14.77 -0.06
N LYS A 158 0.13 -15.19 -0.04
CA LYS A 158 -1.04 -14.32 -0.10
C LYS A 158 -1.92 -14.54 1.13
N GLY A 159 -2.12 -13.49 1.93
CA GLY A 159 -3.14 -13.51 2.96
C GLY A 159 -4.54 -13.36 2.36
N GLY A 160 -5.56 -13.74 3.13
CA GLY A 160 -6.93 -13.32 2.86
C GLY A 160 -7.14 -11.83 3.13
N GLN A 161 -8.39 -11.38 3.08
CA GLN A 161 -8.81 -9.99 3.27
C GLN A 161 -8.22 -9.30 4.51
N TYR A 162 -8.11 -10.02 5.63
CA TYR A 162 -7.53 -9.55 6.90
C TYR A 162 -6.21 -10.25 7.27
N GLY A 163 -5.72 -11.12 6.38
CA GLY A 163 -4.58 -12.00 6.62
C GLY A 163 -3.26 -11.44 6.11
N TYR A 164 -2.17 -11.80 6.78
CA TYR A 164 -0.81 -11.45 6.35
C TYR A 164 -0.37 -12.26 5.14
N GLY A 165 0.47 -11.70 4.27
CA GLY A 165 1.15 -12.53 3.26
C GLY A 165 2.04 -13.57 3.93
N ILE A 166 3.00 -13.09 4.74
CA ILE A 166 3.87 -13.90 5.59
C ILE A 166 3.86 -13.39 7.02
N GLY A 167 3.64 -14.29 7.98
CA GLY A 167 3.56 -13.99 9.41
C GLY A 167 2.14 -14.16 9.94
N SER A 168 1.79 -13.43 10.99
CA SER A 168 0.50 -13.63 11.64
C SER A 168 0.04 -12.40 12.41
N GLY A 169 -1.26 -12.25 12.53
CA GLY A 169 -1.88 -11.18 13.30
C GLY A 169 -3.20 -10.82 12.65
N TYR A 170 -4.04 -10.15 13.43
CA TYR A 170 -5.31 -9.64 12.95
C TYR A 170 -5.19 -8.14 12.72
N ALA A 171 -5.53 -7.70 11.51
CA ALA A 171 -5.69 -6.29 11.21
C ALA A 171 -7.08 -5.83 11.66
N TYR A 172 -7.11 -5.06 12.73
CA TYR A 172 -8.24 -4.27 13.19
C TYR A 172 -9.64 -4.91 13.00
N GLN A 173 -10.04 -5.77 13.94
CA GLN A 173 -11.45 -5.96 14.27
C GLN A 173 -11.61 -5.58 15.74
N LEU A 174 -12.56 -4.68 16.02
CA LEU A 174 -12.88 -4.19 17.37
C LEU A 174 -13.25 -5.32 18.36
N HIS A 175 -13.50 -6.54 17.86
CA HIS A 175 -13.97 -7.67 18.64
C HIS A 175 -13.19 -8.98 18.43
N GLN A 176 -12.12 -8.99 17.64
CA GLN A 176 -11.25 -10.18 17.51
C GLN A 176 -9.79 -9.82 17.81
N GLU A 177 -9.35 -10.18 19.00
CA GLU A 177 -7.97 -10.01 19.42
C GLU A 177 -7.14 -11.21 18.96
N TYR A 178 -6.08 -10.96 18.20
CA TYR A 178 -5.03 -11.96 18.05
C TYR A 178 -4.24 -12.03 19.36
N ASP A 179 -4.63 -13.00 20.20
CA ASP A 179 -3.94 -13.33 21.45
C ASP A 179 -2.78 -14.34 21.24
N GLY A 180 -2.31 -14.49 20.00
CA GLY A 180 -1.17 -15.36 19.70
C GLY A 180 0.18 -14.67 19.93
N GLU A 181 1.20 -15.46 20.22
CA GLU A 181 2.59 -14.98 20.20
C GLU A 181 3.01 -14.59 18.79
N ALA A 182 3.91 -13.59 18.67
CA ALA A 182 4.55 -13.27 17.41
C ALA A 182 5.68 -14.25 17.09
N GLY A 183 5.85 -14.55 15.80
CA GLY A 183 6.89 -15.45 15.31
C GLY A 183 8.16 -14.74 14.85
N ASN A 184 8.95 -15.48 14.06
CA ASN A 184 10.18 -14.97 13.44
C ASN A 184 10.14 -15.18 11.93
N ILE A 185 10.46 -14.14 11.16
CA ILE A 185 10.62 -14.22 9.71
C ILE A 185 12.07 -13.94 9.37
N THR A 186 12.73 -14.84 8.64
CA THR A 186 14.11 -14.68 8.19
C THR A 186 14.22 -14.95 6.69
N ILE A 187 14.69 -13.95 5.93
CA ILE A 187 14.97 -14.08 4.51
C ILE A 187 16.46 -13.90 4.28
N THR A 188 17.12 -14.91 3.75
CA THR A 188 18.56 -14.87 3.40
C THR A 188 18.81 -15.01 1.91
N GLY A 189 17.78 -15.32 1.12
CA GLY A 189 17.87 -15.56 -0.33
C GLY A 189 16.50 -15.87 -0.93
N GLY A 190 16.46 -16.16 -2.23
CA GLY A 190 15.23 -16.42 -2.98
C GLY A 190 14.56 -15.14 -3.52
N ASN A 191 13.46 -15.35 -4.24
CA ASN A 191 12.55 -14.29 -4.69
C ASN A 191 11.24 -14.43 -3.90
N VAL A 192 10.96 -13.48 -3.01
CA VAL A 192 9.85 -13.54 -2.06
C VAL A 192 8.86 -12.43 -2.37
N THR A 193 7.62 -12.81 -2.63
CA THR A 193 6.47 -11.93 -2.79
C THR A 193 5.50 -12.19 -1.66
N ALA A 194 5.30 -11.21 -0.77
CA ALA A 194 4.35 -11.29 0.34
C ALA A 194 3.23 -10.27 0.10
N ILE A 195 2.00 -10.75 -0.06
CA ILE A 195 0.83 -9.93 -0.35
C ILE A 195 -0.15 -10.11 0.81
N GLY A 196 -0.30 -9.09 1.63
CA GLY A 196 -1.31 -9.05 2.69
C GLY A 196 -2.67 -8.62 2.14
N GLY A 197 -3.70 -8.84 2.95
CA GLY A 197 -5.06 -8.43 2.67
C GLY A 197 -5.25 -6.93 2.47
N LYS A 198 -6.34 -6.59 1.76
CA LYS A 198 -6.73 -5.19 1.47
C LYS A 198 -7.23 -4.45 2.71
N ASP A 199 -7.77 -5.16 3.70
CA ASP A 199 -8.33 -4.58 4.92
C ASP A 199 -7.28 -4.58 6.03
N ALA A 200 -6.18 -3.87 5.76
CA ALA A 200 -5.21 -3.47 6.77
C ALA A 200 -4.26 -4.55 7.32
N ALA A 201 -4.17 -5.74 6.72
CA ALA A 201 -3.11 -6.69 7.08
C ALA A 201 -1.73 -6.17 6.65
N GLY A 202 -0.66 -6.68 7.27
CA GLY A 202 0.69 -6.44 6.78
C GLY A 202 1.04 -7.37 5.62
N GLY A 203 1.88 -6.92 4.68
CA GLY A 203 2.41 -7.80 3.64
C GLY A 203 3.26 -8.90 4.28
N MET A 204 4.18 -8.48 5.15
CA MET A 204 5.04 -9.37 5.91
C MET A 204 5.26 -8.83 7.33
N GLY A 205 4.97 -9.61 8.35
CA GLY A 205 5.24 -9.23 9.74
C GLY A 205 4.25 -9.80 10.74
N PHE A 206 4.15 -9.15 11.90
CA PHE A 206 3.31 -9.64 12.98
C PHE A 206 2.53 -8.52 13.66
N SER A 207 1.30 -8.85 14.07
CA SER A 207 0.47 -8.02 14.95
C SER A 207 0.04 -8.82 16.16
N SER A 208 0.74 -8.63 17.29
CA SER A 208 0.57 -9.38 18.55
C SER A 208 0.64 -8.47 19.77
N LYS A 209 -0.30 -8.66 20.70
CA LYS A 209 -0.30 -7.99 22.01
C LYS A 209 0.61 -8.68 23.03
N LYS A 210 0.99 -9.94 22.81
CA LYS A 210 1.80 -10.75 23.76
C LYS A 210 3.29 -10.51 23.63
N SER A 211 3.81 -10.48 22.41
CA SER A 211 5.25 -10.38 22.15
C SER A 211 5.58 -9.59 20.90
N LYS A 212 6.86 -9.21 20.80
CA LYS A 212 7.40 -8.52 19.61
C LYS A 212 7.79 -9.54 18.55
N GLY A 213 7.28 -9.36 17.33
CA GLY A 213 7.73 -10.13 16.18
C GLY A 213 9.15 -9.75 15.76
N THR A 214 9.88 -10.69 15.15
CA THR A 214 11.20 -10.40 14.57
C THR A 214 11.20 -10.65 13.08
N ILE A 215 11.71 -9.68 12.32
CA ILE A 215 11.87 -9.75 10.88
C ILE A 215 13.34 -9.47 10.55
N ALA A 216 14.02 -10.43 9.93
CA ALA A 216 15.43 -10.32 9.54
C ALA A 216 15.59 -10.57 8.04
N ILE A 217 16.07 -9.58 7.29
CA ILE A 217 16.39 -9.71 5.86
C ILE A 217 17.89 -9.49 5.69
N THR A 218 18.56 -10.50 5.16
CA THR A 218 20.02 -10.46 4.95
C THR A 218 20.42 -10.66 3.49
N GLY A 219 19.48 -10.97 2.61
CA GLY A 219 19.68 -11.20 1.19
C GLY A 219 18.36 -11.53 0.47
N GLY A 220 18.44 -11.83 -0.82
CA GLY A 220 17.28 -12.14 -1.67
C GLY A 220 16.62 -10.92 -2.31
N THR A 221 15.58 -11.17 -3.11
CA THR A 221 14.68 -10.13 -3.63
C THR A 221 13.36 -10.26 -2.89
N VAL A 222 12.92 -9.19 -2.24
CA VAL A 222 11.71 -9.17 -1.41
C VAL A 222 10.78 -8.08 -1.93
N TYR A 223 9.58 -8.49 -2.34
CA TYR A 223 8.48 -7.59 -2.65
C TYR A 223 7.38 -7.83 -1.62
N SER A 224 6.99 -6.79 -0.88
CA SER A 224 5.97 -6.89 0.15
C SER A 224 4.95 -5.77 0.01
N THR A 225 3.67 -6.13 -0.06
CA THR A 225 2.59 -5.14 -0.16
C THR A 225 1.32 -5.60 0.53
N SER A 226 0.49 -4.66 0.97
CA SER A 226 -0.81 -4.92 1.58
C SER A 226 -1.64 -3.64 1.70
N GLY A 227 -2.86 -3.76 2.24
CA GLY A 227 -3.64 -2.60 2.69
C GLY A 227 -3.05 -1.91 3.92
N GLY A 228 -2.34 -2.64 4.78
CA GLY A 228 -1.60 -2.11 5.93
C GLY A 228 -0.13 -1.85 5.62
N SER A 229 0.75 -2.15 6.59
CA SER A 229 2.20 -1.96 6.41
C SER A 229 2.81 -2.98 5.43
N GLY A 230 3.68 -2.52 4.54
CA GLY A 230 4.38 -3.39 3.59
C GLY A 230 5.20 -4.46 4.34
N ILE A 231 6.12 -4.02 5.20
CA ILE A 231 6.88 -4.89 6.12
C ILE A 231 6.71 -4.39 7.55
N GLY A 232 6.03 -5.13 8.41
CA GLY A 232 5.92 -4.89 9.84
C GLY A 232 4.50 -5.08 10.40
N ALA A 233 4.08 -4.23 11.34
CA ALA A 233 2.80 -4.34 12.04
C ALA A 233 1.76 -3.37 11.47
N HIS A 234 0.49 -3.72 11.65
CA HIS A 234 -0.62 -2.80 11.42
C HIS A 234 -1.67 -2.97 12.53
N ASP A 235 -1.32 -2.54 13.74
CA ASP A 235 -2.20 -2.60 14.92
C ASP A 235 -2.05 -1.39 15.86
N PHE A 236 -3.07 -1.15 16.69
CA PHE A 236 -3.06 -0.07 17.70
C PHE A 236 -2.38 -0.48 19.01
N GLU A 237 -2.43 -1.76 19.35
CA GLU A 237 -2.09 -2.27 20.69
C GLU A 237 -1.02 -3.36 20.64
N GLY A 238 -0.46 -3.62 19.47
CA GLY A 238 0.62 -4.57 19.33
C GLY A 238 1.87 -4.10 20.06
N LYS A 239 2.71 -5.06 20.45
CA LYS A 239 4.03 -4.78 21.01
C LYS A 239 5.03 -4.29 19.95
N GLY A 240 4.64 -4.33 18.67
CA GLY A 240 5.47 -3.93 17.53
C GLY A 240 6.42 -5.02 17.04
N ASN A 241 7.25 -4.66 16.06
CA ASN A 241 8.23 -5.57 15.45
C ASN A 241 9.67 -5.08 15.63
N LYS A 242 10.61 -6.01 15.75
CA LYS A 242 12.04 -5.75 15.54
C LYS A 242 12.40 -6.09 14.09
N ILE A 243 12.63 -5.07 13.28
CA ILE A 243 12.95 -5.21 11.85
C ILE A 243 14.44 -4.94 11.67
N THR A 244 15.17 -5.91 11.12
CA THR A 244 16.60 -5.81 10.84
C THR A 244 16.86 -6.15 9.37
N ILE A 245 17.40 -5.17 8.64
CA ILE A 245 17.77 -5.33 7.23
C ILE A 245 19.27 -5.10 7.10
N SER A 246 19.97 -6.09 6.58
CA SER A 246 21.44 -6.04 6.40
C SER A 246 21.89 -6.31 4.97
N GLY A 247 20.96 -6.62 4.07
CA GLY A 247 21.19 -6.95 2.66
C GLY A 247 19.86 -7.23 1.93
N GLY A 248 19.96 -7.58 0.65
CA GLY A 248 18.82 -7.85 -0.23
C GLY A 248 18.36 -6.65 -1.07
N ASN A 249 17.50 -6.93 -2.03
CA ASN A 249 16.77 -5.94 -2.83
C ASN A 249 15.30 -5.95 -2.38
N ILE A 250 14.84 -4.89 -1.72
CA ILE A 250 13.59 -4.85 -0.99
C ILE A 250 12.71 -3.74 -1.56
N THR A 251 11.48 -4.09 -1.91
CA THR A 251 10.40 -3.14 -2.21
C THR A 251 9.27 -3.40 -1.24
N ALA A 252 8.95 -2.41 -0.41
CA ALA A 252 7.91 -2.51 0.61
C ALA A 252 6.90 -1.37 0.41
N ILE A 253 5.69 -1.71 -0.02
CA ILE A 253 4.64 -0.77 -0.41
C ILE A 253 3.44 -0.99 0.50
N ALA A 254 3.10 0.02 1.28
CA ALA A 254 1.97 -0.02 2.20
C ALA A 254 0.72 0.63 1.59
N GLY A 255 -0.47 0.16 1.97
CA GLY A 255 -1.73 0.84 1.66
C GLY A 255 -1.91 2.10 2.50
N ALA A 256 -3.10 2.71 2.41
CA ALA A 256 -3.41 3.94 3.13
C ALA A 256 -3.11 3.78 4.64
N TYR A 257 -2.75 4.85 5.36
CA TYR A 257 -2.35 4.78 6.78
C TYR A 257 -1.27 3.72 7.13
N GLY A 258 -0.60 3.12 6.15
CA GLY A 258 0.35 2.04 6.29
C GLY A 258 1.78 2.54 6.13
N ALA A 259 2.72 1.88 6.81
CA ALA A 259 4.13 2.20 6.68
C ALA A 259 4.80 1.25 5.69
N GLY A 260 5.61 1.77 4.76
CA GLY A 260 6.37 0.91 3.85
C GLY A 260 7.16 -0.14 4.63
N ILE A 261 7.95 0.32 5.61
CA ILE A 261 8.63 -0.51 6.61
C ILE A 261 8.33 0.00 8.02
N GLY A 262 7.81 -0.85 8.89
CA GLY A 262 7.58 -0.54 10.29
C GLY A 262 6.13 -0.76 10.77
N SER A 263 5.66 0.10 11.66
CA SER A 263 4.30 0.04 12.21
C SER A 263 3.60 1.38 12.08
N SER A 264 2.37 1.38 11.58
CA SER A 264 1.73 2.59 11.08
C SER A 264 0.62 3.16 11.99
N LEU A 265 -0.01 2.32 12.82
CA LEU A 265 -1.09 2.75 13.72
C LEU A 265 -0.57 3.07 15.14
N ASN A 266 0.36 2.26 15.64
CA ASN A 266 1.11 2.54 16.86
C ASN A 266 2.58 2.13 16.67
N PRO A 267 3.49 3.09 16.43
CA PRO A 267 4.91 2.76 16.26
C PRO A 267 5.59 2.34 17.58
N ASN A 268 4.90 2.46 18.72
CA ASN A 268 5.45 2.10 20.02
C ASN A 268 5.87 0.62 20.04
N GLY A 269 7.11 0.38 20.47
CA GLY A 269 7.68 -0.96 20.54
C GLY A 269 8.28 -1.48 19.24
N THR A 270 7.98 -0.88 18.08
CA THR A 270 8.63 -1.20 16.80
C THR A 270 10.01 -0.54 16.70
N SER A 271 11.01 -1.28 16.23
CA SER A 271 12.35 -0.76 15.91
C SER A 271 12.80 -1.22 14.53
N VAL A 272 13.46 -0.31 13.80
CA VAL A 272 13.99 -0.57 12.46
C VAL A 272 15.50 -0.34 12.49
N ILE A 273 16.27 -1.34 12.05
CA ILE A 273 17.72 -1.29 11.94
C ILE A 273 18.10 -1.65 10.51
N ILE A 274 18.79 -0.73 9.81
CA ILE A 274 19.25 -0.93 8.43
C ILE A 274 20.76 -0.74 8.35
N SER A 275 21.46 -1.75 7.85
CA SER A 275 22.92 -1.74 7.69
C SER A 275 23.40 -2.13 6.29
N GLY A 276 22.49 -2.41 5.36
CA GLY A 276 22.79 -2.79 3.99
C GLY A 276 21.52 -3.05 3.18
N GLY A 277 21.69 -3.41 1.92
CA GLY A 277 20.59 -3.66 0.98
C GLY A 277 20.29 -2.47 0.06
N THR A 278 19.51 -2.74 -0.97
CA THR A 278 18.83 -1.73 -1.79
C THR A 278 17.35 -1.76 -1.41
N ILE A 279 16.83 -0.66 -0.87
CA ILE A 279 15.51 -0.58 -0.25
C ILE A 279 14.70 0.53 -0.92
N LYS A 280 13.49 0.20 -1.35
CA LYS A 280 12.43 1.14 -1.67
C LYS A 280 11.31 0.92 -0.66
N ALA A 281 11.04 1.91 0.18
CA ALA A 281 9.99 1.86 1.16
C ALA A 281 9.03 3.01 0.88
N ASP A 282 7.75 2.66 0.74
CA ASP A 282 6.73 3.57 0.26
C ASP A 282 5.50 3.46 1.18
N GLY A 283 5.23 4.50 1.96
CA GLY A 283 4.03 4.62 2.77
C GLY A 283 2.83 5.07 1.93
N GLY A 284 1.63 4.53 2.19
CA GLY A 284 0.40 5.03 1.57
C GLY A 284 0.17 4.66 0.10
N MET A 285 1.13 4.06 -0.60
CA MET A 285 1.06 3.85 -2.05
C MET A 285 0.34 2.57 -2.53
N GLY A 286 -0.23 1.77 -1.64
CA GLY A 286 -0.99 0.57 -2.02
C GLY A 286 -2.33 0.94 -2.65
N THR A 287 -2.69 0.29 -3.77
CA THR A 287 -3.99 0.46 -4.45
C THR A 287 -5.17 -0.17 -3.71
N ALA A 288 -4.89 -0.93 -2.65
CA ALA A 288 -5.88 -1.33 -1.67
C ALA A 288 -6.33 -0.09 -0.89
N VAL A 289 -7.26 0.66 -1.47
CA VAL A 289 -7.92 1.77 -0.82
C VAL A 289 -8.97 1.19 0.12
N TYR A 290 -8.96 1.62 1.38
CA TYR A 290 -9.84 1.05 2.40
C TYR A 290 -11.32 1.19 2.04
N ASP A 291 -11.98 0.04 2.04
CA ASP A 291 -13.43 -0.10 2.01
C ASP A 291 -13.86 -0.94 3.22
N SER A 292 -13.66 -0.42 4.44
CA SER A 292 -13.96 -1.22 5.63
C SER A 292 -14.50 -0.40 6.80
N TRP A 293 -15.78 -0.66 7.05
CA TRP A 293 -16.61 -0.48 8.25
C TRP A 293 -15.83 -0.35 9.59
N SER A 294 -14.78 -1.13 9.79
CA SER A 294 -14.09 -1.16 11.08
C SER A 294 -13.43 0.21 11.41
N TYR A 295 -12.77 0.85 10.44
CA TYR A 295 -11.92 2.02 10.70
C TYR A 295 -12.70 3.32 10.96
N SER A 296 -13.97 3.38 10.58
CA SER A 296 -14.76 4.61 10.55
C SER A 296 -15.31 5.03 11.91
N ASN A 297 -15.37 4.12 12.89
CA ASN A 297 -15.85 4.38 14.24
C ASN A 297 -14.70 4.64 15.25
N ASP A 298 -13.43 4.44 14.88
CA ASP A 298 -12.31 4.70 15.79
C ASP A 298 -11.85 6.16 15.76
N ILE A 299 -12.01 6.86 16.88
CA ILE A 299 -11.48 8.23 17.01
C ILE A 299 -9.96 8.30 16.87
N ARG A 300 -9.22 7.20 17.11
CA ARG A 300 -7.76 7.15 16.97
C ARG A 300 -7.30 7.25 15.51
N LEU A 301 -8.20 7.03 14.53
CA LEU A 301 -7.93 7.15 13.10
C LEU A 301 -8.31 8.51 12.52
N ARG A 302 -9.10 9.30 13.27
CA ARG A 302 -9.44 10.69 12.92
C ARG A 302 -8.27 11.65 13.12
N GLN A 303 -7.26 11.23 13.88
CA GLN A 303 -6.03 12.00 14.04
C GLN A 303 -5.23 11.91 12.73
N GLY A 304 -4.65 13.03 12.27
CA GLY A 304 -3.91 13.14 11.01
C GLY A 304 -2.62 12.32 10.98
N LYS A 305 -2.72 10.99 11.04
CA LYS A 305 -1.60 10.06 11.02
C LYS A 305 -0.98 10.03 9.63
N GLN A 306 0.31 10.33 9.56
CA GLN A 306 1.05 10.36 8.31
C GLN A 306 1.36 8.93 7.82
N GLU A 307 1.31 8.75 6.50
CA GLU A 307 1.83 7.57 5.80
C GLU A 307 3.35 7.71 5.68
N TYR A 308 4.10 7.11 6.60
CA TYR A 308 5.55 7.14 6.57
C TYR A 308 6.11 6.01 5.71
N ASP A 309 7.15 6.29 4.94
CA ASP A 309 7.96 5.27 4.28
C ASP A 309 8.59 4.33 5.31
N ILE A 310 9.08 4.89 6.42
CA ILE A 310 9.61 4.14 7.57
C ILE A 310 8.99 4.63 8.88
N ALA A 311 8.26 3.76 9.58
CA ALA A 311 7.59 4.11 10.85
C ALA A 311 8.03 3.22 12.03
N ALA A 312 8.71 3.80 13.01
CA ALA A 312 9.13 3.09 14.23
C ALA A 312 9.35 4.04 15.40
N ASN A 313 9.40 3.49 16.62
CA ASN A 313 9.85 4.23 17.80
C ASN A 313 11.35 4.57 17.73
N SER A 314 12.14 3.75 17.03
CA SER A 314 13.56 4.01 16.77
C SER A 314 13.96 3.53 15.39
N ILE A 315 14.62 4.39 14.62
CA ILE A 315 15.15 4.08 13.30
C ILE A 315 16.68 4.26 13.34
N THR A 316 17.42 3.16 13.20
CA THR A 316 18.89 3.16 13.17
C THR A 316 19.40 2.78 11.79
N ILE A 317 20.21 3.65 11.16
CA ILE A 317 20.77 3.40 9.82
C ILE A 317 22.30 3.54 9.87
N THR A 318 23.00 2.52 9.38
CA THR A 318 24.47 2.49 9.27
C THR A 318 24.96 2.07 7.87
N GLY A 319 24.04 1.80 6.96
CA GLY A 319 24.34 1.33 5.61
C GLY A 319 23.09 1.17 4.75
N GLY A 320 23.29 0.81 3.49
CA GLY A 320 22.24 0.56 2.51
C GLY A 320 21.97 1.73 1.56
N GLN A 321 21.37 1.42 0.41
CA GLN A 321 20.77 2.40 -0.47
C GLN A 321 19.27 2.41 -0.17
N ILE A 322 18.74 3.52 0.32
CA ILE A 322 17.37 3.59 0.86
C ILE A 322 16.63 4.74 0.19
N PHE A 323 15.65 4.41 -0.65
CA PHE A 323 14.67 5.34 -1.18
C PHE A 323 13.48 5.36 -0.23
N ALA A 324 13.54 6.30 0.71
CA ALA A 324 12.53 6.65 1.68
C ALA A 324 12.81 8.11 2.06
N ASP A 325 11.77 8.94 2.20
CA ASP A 325 11.90 10.35 2.54
C ASP A 325 11.17 10.66 3.85
N SER A 326 10.01 10.04 4.06
CA SER A 326 9.18 10.25 5.26
C SER A 326 9.48 9.21 6.34
N CYS A 327 9.92 9.67 7.51
CA CYS A 327 10.21 8.80 8.66
C CYS A 327 9.47 9.29 9.90
N SER A 328 8.88 8.38 10.68
CA SER A 328 8.11 8.75 11.89
C SER A 328 8.94 9.36 13.01
N VAL A 329 10.24 9.08 13.01
CA VAL A 329 11.24 9.69 13.88
C VAL A 329 12.49 9.97 13.07
N GLN A 330 13.26 10.98 13.47
CA GLN A 330 14.54 11.30 12.83
C GLN A 330 15.48 10.10 12.86
N PRO A 331 15.90 9.54 11.71
CA PRO A 331 16.84 8.42 11.70
C PRO A 331 18.18 8.81 12.31
N GLN A 332 18.79 7.87 13.02
CA GLN A 332 20.10 8.05 13.67
C GLN A 332 21.06 6.93 13.30
N ASN A 333 22.36 7.18 13.38
CA ASN A 333 23.34 6.09 13.34
C ASN A 333 23.55 5.47 14.74
N SER A 334 24.43 4.47 14.83
CA SER A 334 24.76 3.79 16.11
C SER A 334 25.39 4.70 17.17
N GLN A 335 25.81 5.93 16.81
CA GLN A 335 26.34 6.94 17.72
C GLN A 335 25.29 7.98 18.14
N GLY A 336 24.04 7.84 17.70
CA GLY A 336 22.96 8.79 17.97
C GLY A 336 23.00 10.06 17.10
N GLN A 337 23.87 10.12 16.08
CA GLN A 337 23.93 11.27 15.18
C GLN A 337 22.72 11.24 14.23
N LYS A 338 22.03 12.37 14.10
CA LYS A 338 20.90 12.54 13.17
C LYS A 338 21.37 12.38 11.72
N LEU A 339 20.58 11.66 10.93
CA LEU A 339 20.87 11.35 9.52
C LEU A 339 19.89 12.04 8.59
N PHE A 340 20.35 12.39 7.40
CA PHE A 340 19.53 13.04 6.38
C PHE A 340 19.70 12.30 5.06
N LEU A 341 18.63 12.26 4.27
CA LEU A 341 18.64 11.72 2.93
C LEU A 341 19.58 12.54 2.03
N MET A 342 20.47 11.85 1.32
CA MET A 342 21.38 12.40 0.33
C MET A 342 21.27 11.62 -0.97
N LEU A 343 20.84 12.29 -2.04
CA LEU A 343 20.73 11.72 -3.38
C LEU A 343 21.97 12.09 -4.19
N ILE A 344 22.86 11.12 -4.40
CA ILE A 344 24.21 11.35 -4.91
C ILE A 344 24.32 10.80 -6.34
N PRO A 345 24.67 11.63 -7.34
CA PRO A 345 25.05 11.16 -8.66
C PRO A 345 26.27 10.25 -8.58
N THR A 346 26.23 9.14 -9.28
CA THR A 346 27.30 8.15 -9.24
C THR A 346 27.48 7.44 -10.57
N GLU A 347 28.54 6.66 -10.67
CA GLU A 347 28.68 5.63 -11.70
C GLU A 347 27.58 4.57 -11.59
N LYS A 348 27.26 3.92 -12.71
CA LYS A 348 26.40 2.74 -12.72
C LYS A 348 27.23 1.51 -12.34
N GLY A 349 26.67 0.66 -11.48
CA GLY A 349 27.23 -0.66 -11.20
C GLY A 349 27.23 -1.05 -9.73
N LYS A 350 27.73 -2.26 -9.48
CA LYS A 350 27.79 -2.86 -8.15
C LYS A 350 28.76 -2.09 -7.27
N VAL A 351 28.27 -1.64 -6.12
CA VAL A 351 29.10 -0.98 -5.10
C VAL A 351 29.76 -2.04 -4.23
N THR A 352 31.05 -1.88 -3.97
CA THR A 352 31.83 -2.81 -3.14
C THR A 352 32.25 -2.19 -1.81
N LYS A 353 32.32 -0.86 -1.74
CA LYS A 353 32.67 -0.13 -0.51
C LYS A 353 32.09 1.28 -0.55
N ILE A 354 31.62 1.75 0.59
CA ILE A 354 31.29 3.16 0.81
C ILE A 354 32.02 3.62 2.08
N THR A 355 32.69 4.76 1.98
CA THR A 355 33.26 5.46 3.11
C THR A 355 32.64 6.85 3.17
N ALA A 356 31.95 7.18 4.27
CA ALA A 356 31.38 8.50 4.49
C ALA A 356 31.98 9.09 5.77
N TYR A 357 32.50 10.31 5.68
CA TYR A 357 33.23 10.99 6.76
C TYR A 357 34.29 10.08 7.41
N GLN A 358 35.05 9.39 6.55
CA GLN A 358 36.12 8.45 6.91
C GLN A 358 35.67 7.25 7.76
N LYS A 359 34.36 6.99 7.86
CA LYS A 359 33.79 5.79 8.49
C LYS A 359 33.21 4.88 7.42
N SER A 360 33.28 3.57 7.67
CA SER A 360 32.65 2.60 6.78
C SER A 360 31.13 2.77 6.84
N TYR A 361 30.51 2.75 5.66
CA TYR A 361 29.07 2.71 5.48
C TYR A 361 28.71 1.38 4.83
N GLY A 362 27.70 0.70 5.38
CA GLY A 362 27.32 -0.63 4.92
C GLY A 362 26.87 -0.60 3.45
N SER A 363 27.54 -1.40 2.61
CA SER A 363 27.40 -1.36 1.15
C SER A 363 26.94 -2.68 0.54
N LYS A 364 26.57 -3.65 1.39
CA LYS A 364 26.11 -4.97 0.95
C LYS A 364 24.87 -4.82 0.07
N ASP A 365 24.83 -5.55 -1.05
CA ASP A 365 23.71 -5.62 -1.99
C ASP A 365 23.24 -4.27 -2.56
N ILE A 366 24.19 -3.34 -2.78
CA ILE A 366 23.95 -2.07 -3.47
C ILE A 366 24.41 -2.16 -4.93
N ASN A 367 23.52 -1.79 -5.85
CA ASN A 367 23.81 -1.66 -7.27
C ASN A 367 23.29 -0.32 -7.81
N SER A 368 24.18 0.67 -7.95
CA SER A 368 23.79 2.00 -8.39
C SER A 368 23.30 1.99 -9.84
N GLN A 369 22.17 2.64 -10.08
CA GLN A 369 21.66 2.93 -11.43
C GLN A 369 22.08 4.32 -11.94
N GLY A 370 23.10 4.92 -11.32
CA GLY A 370 23.59 6.27 -11.59
C GLY A 370 23.27 7.26 -10.47
N ILE A 371 22.50 6.81 -9.47
CA ILE A 371 22.17 7.56 -8.26
C ILE A 371 22.26 6.60 -7.07
N LEU A 372 22.88 7.08 -5.99
CA LEU A 372 22.79 6.48 -4.66
C LEU A 372 21.91 7.33 -3.76
N SER A 373 21.08 6.66 -2.96
CA SER A 373 20.25 7.28 -1.93
C SER A 373 20.77 6.85 -0.57
N LEU A 374 21.54 7.72 0.09
CA LEU A 374 22.25 7.41 1.33
C LEU A 374 21.72 8.26 2.49
N TRP A 375 21.59 7.67 3.67
CA TRP A 375 21.25 8.39 4.89
C TRP A 375 22.52 8.66 5.70
N LEU A 376 22.96 9.93 5.71
CA LEU A 376 24.26 10.33 6.26
C LEU A 376 24.11 11.50 7.25
N PRO A 377 24.99 11.60 8.26
CA PRO A 377 24.97 12.74 9.17
C PRO A 377 25.51 13.99 8.47
N ARG A 378 25.27 15.18 9.04
CA ARG A 378 25.93 16.42 8.62
C ARG A 378 27.18 16.60 9.47
N LEU A 379 28.34 16.27 8.90
CA LEU A 379 29.64 16.41 9.55
C LEU A 379 30.60 17.16 8.64
N GLU A 380 31.69 17.65 9.22
CA GLU A 380 32.84 18.12 8.46
C GLU A 380 33.75 16.93 8.13
N SER A 381 34.34 16.92 6.94
CA SER A 381 35.42 16.00 6.62
C SER A 381 36.70 16.38 7.35
N LYS A 382 37.56 15.40 7.58
CA LYS A 382 38.95 15.69 7.98
C LYS A 382 39.65 16.43 6.84
N GLU A 383 40.50 17.37 7.20
CA GLU A 383 41.33 18.14 6.26
C GLU A 383 42.03 17.22 5.25
N GLY A 384 41.91 17.56 3.96
CA GLY A 384 42.50 16.80 2.86
C GLY A 384 41.87 15.42 2.59
N LYS A 385 40.71 15.10 3.17
CA LYS A 385 39.99 13.83 2.91
C LYS A 385 38.58 14.07 2.36
N PRO A 386 38.13 13.26 1.39
CA PRO A 386 36.79 13.42 0.84
C PRO A 386 35.72 13.10 1.89
N CYS A 387 34.62 13.84 1.89
CA CYS A 387 33.42 13.54 2.67
C CYS A 387 32.82 12.18 2.29
N LEU A 388 32.90 11.80 1.00
CA LEU A 388 32.39 10.54 0.48
C LEU A 388 33.38 9.92 -0.50
N ASP A 389 33.57 8.61 -0.39
CA ASP A 389 34.25 7.78 -1.39
C ASP A 389 33.48 6.47 -1.59
N VAL A 390 33.01 6.26 -2.82
CA VAL A 390 32.27 5.07 -3.24
C VAL A 390 33.12 4.29 -4.23
N THR A 391 33.42 3.04 -3.91
CA THR A 391 34.15 2.12 -4.78
C THR A 391 33.20 1.17 -5.49
N PHE A 392 33.37 1.03 -6.81
CA PHE A 392 32.59 0.12 -7.65
C PHE A 392 33.39 -1.15 -7.97
N SER A 393 32.68 -2.23 -8.31
CA SER A 393 33.32 -3.48 -8.74
C SER A 393 34.16 -3.33 -10.02
N SER A 394 33.91 -2.28 -10.80
CA SER A 394 34.73 -1.90 -11.96
C SER A 394 36.09 -1.30 -11.59
N GLY A 395 36.34 -1.01 -10.32
CA GLY A 395 37.51 -0.26 -9.85
C GLY A 395 37.36 1.25 -9.97
N LYS A 396 36.27 1.76 -10.56
CA LYS A 396 35.96 3.20 -10.56
C LYS A 396 35.57 3.68 -9.17
N HIS A 397 35.74 4.98 -8.96
CA HIS A 397 35.34 5.68 -7.73
C HIS A 397 34.39 6.84 -8.04
N THR A 398 33.49 7.11 -7.09
CA THR A 398 32.80 8.41 -6.99
C THR A 398 33.20 9.06 -5.67
N THR A 399 33.86 10.22 -5.74
CA THR A 399 34.36 10.97 -4.58
C THR A 399 33.67 12.32 -4.47
N MET A 400 33.34 12.74 -3.25
CA MET A 400 32.82 14.09 -2.98
C MET A 400 33.55 14.71 -1.79
N ASP A 401 34.04 15.93 -1.95
CA ASP A 401 34.75 16.67 -0.90
C ASP A 401 33.80 17.38 0.06
N TYR A 402 32.54 17.58 -0.35
CA TYR A 402 31.51 18.25 0.43
C TYR A 402 30.15 17.53 0.27
N LEU A 403 29.40 17.45 1.37
CA LEU A 403 28.05 16.89 1.41
C LEU A 403 27.15 17.84 2.21
N SER A 404 26.15 18.43 1.55
CA SER A 404 25.03 19.11 2.22
C SER A 404 23.73 18.68 1.57
N THR A 405 22.63 18.68 2.32
CA THR A 405 21.31 18.32 1.77
C THR A 405 20.83 19.27 0.66
N LEU A 406 21.39 20.48 0.58
CA LEU A 406 21.09 21.46 -0.47
C LEU A 406 22.06 21.35 -1.67
N ASP A 407 23.25 20.80 -1.45
CA ASP A 407 24.38 20.86 -2.38
C ASP A 407 24.73 19.52 -3.03
N VAL A 408 24.01 18.42 -2.75
CA VAL A 408 24.10 17.16 -3.52
C VAL A 408 23.66 17.31 -5.00
N LEU A 409 23.34 18.53 -5.42
CA LEU A 409 22.79 18.90 -6.71
C LEU A 409 23.61 19.97 -7.46
N GLN A 410 24.84 20.29 -7.01
CA GLN A 410 25.60 21.46 -7.49
C GLN A 410 26.23 21.34 -8.90
N ASP A 411 26.44 20.14 -9.44
CA ASP A 411 27.07 19.95 -10.77
C ASP A 411 26.08 19.56 -11.87
N TYR A 412 25.08 20.42 -12.14
CA TYR A 412 24.14 20.15 -13.23
C TYR A 412 23.87 21.35 -14.15
N SER A 413 23.73 20.99 -15.44
CA SER A 413 23.38 21.88 -16.56
C SER A 413 22.29 22.87 -16.15
N GLY A 414 22.56 24.17 -16.32
CA GLY A 414 21.65 25.24 -15.95
C GLY A 414 20.21 24.90 -16.33
N SER A 415 19.31 25.03 -15.34
CA SER A 415 17.86 24.92 -15.48
C SER A 415 17.37 25.68 -16.70
N LYS A 416 17.14 24.98 -17.80
CA LYS A 416 16.23 25.44 -18.86
C LYS A 416 15.00 24.55 -18.84
N ASP A 417 13.95 25.14 -18.27
CA ASP A 417 12.52 24.85 -18.38
C ASP A 417 11.91 23.66 -17.61
N MET A 418 12.69 22.84 -16.88
CA MET A 418 12.15 21.67 -16.12
C MET A 418 11.07 20.89 -16.90
N VAL A 419 11.35 20.62 -18.18
CA VAL A 419 10.41 19.95 -19.10
C VAL A 419 10.67 18.46 -19.11
N PHE A 420 9.67 17.69 -18.69
CA PHE A 420 9.73 16.24 -18.64
C PHE A 420 8.64 15.63 -19.53
N ASN A 421 9.05 14.65 -20.34
CA ASN A 421 8.15 13.94 -21.25
C ASN A 421 7.84 12.55 -20.68
N LEU A 422 6.58 12.30 -20.32
CA LEU A 422 6.15 11.05 -19.69
C LEU A 422 6.15 9.84 -20.61
N SER A 423 6.25 10.01 -21.93
CA SER A 423 6.53 8.90 -22.85
C SER A 423 7.91 8.28 -22.62
N SER A 424 8.78 8.98 -21.88
CA SER A 424 10.20 8.69 -21.78
C SER A 424 10.62 8.12 -20.42
N GLY A 425 9.84 8.29 -19.35
CA GLY A 425 10.12 7.68 -18.04
C GLY A 425 9.31 8.28 -16.89
N SER A 426 9.31 7.61 -15.75
CA SER A 426 8.72 8.11 -14.50
C SER A 426 9.50 9.28 -13.91
N LEU A 427 8.83 10.07 -13.08
CA LEU A 427 9.35 11.24 -12.40
C LEU A 427 9.15 11.12 -10.88
N ASP A 428 10.23 11.09 -10.13
CA ASP A 428 10.21 11.11 -8.66
C ASP A 428 10.56 12.52 -8.18
N VAL A 429 9.69 13.12 -7.38
CA VAL A 429 9.79 14.51 -6.95
C VAL A 429 9.89 14.57 -5.43
N TYR A 430 11.00 15.12 -4.95
CA TYR A 430 11.30 15.34 -3.53
C TYR A 430 11.28 16.84 -3.23
N ALA A 431 11.23 17.23 -1.96
CA ALA A 431 11.14 18.63 -1.56
C ALA A 431 12.16 19.57 -2.27
N ASN A 432 13.41 19.13 -2.42
CA ASN A 432 14.53 19.94 -2.93
C ASN A 432 15.07 19.53 -4.31
N GLY A 433 14.50 18.52 -4.96
CA GLY A 433 15.02 18.01 -6.22
C GLY A 433 14.13 16.93 -6.81
N LEU A 434 14.46 16.47 -8.01
CA LEU A 434 13.71 15.41 -8.67
C LEU A 434 14.66 14.43 -9.35
N ILE A 435 14.18 13.20 -9.56
CA ILE A 435 14.86 12.17 -10.32
C ILE A 435 14.04 11.88 -11.57
N TYR A 436 14.71 11.93 -12.72
CA TYR A 436 14.13 11.54 -14.00
C TYR A 436 15.18 10.79 -14.81
N LYS A 437 14.82 9.61 -15.32
CA LYS A 437 15.75 8.72 -16.05
C LYS A 437 17.07 8.46 -15.31
N ASN A 438 16.99 8.24 -14.00
CA ASN A 438 18.15 8.05 -13.12
C ASN A 438 19.15 9.22 -13.17
N LYS A 439 18.67 10.44 -13.42
CA LYS A 439 19.43 11.68 -13.29
C LYS A 439 18.74 12.59 -12.30
N ILE A 440 19.54 13.31 -11.52
CA ILE A 440 19.03 14.24 -10.52
C ILE A 440 18.97 15.63 -11.14
N TYR A 441 17.90 16.36 -10.86
CA TYR A 441 17.73 17.74 -11.27
C TYR A 441 17.44 18.60 -10.04
N ARG A 442 18.09 19.77 -9.98
CA ARG A 442 17.90 20.76 -8.93
C ARG A 442 16.71 21.65 -9.24
N ARG A 443 15.91 21.97 -8.22
CA ARG A 443 14.97 23.08 -8.29
C ARG A 443 15.59 24.35 -7.72
N ASN A 444 15.42 25.46 -8.42
CA ASN A 444 15.85 26.76 -7.91
C ASN A 444 14.84 27.36 -6.92
N SER A 445 13.55 27.01 -7.06
CA SER A 445 12.47 27.52 -6.22
C SER A 445 11.25 26.59 -6.21
N ASN A 446 10.50 26.60 -5.11
CA ASN A 446 9.21 25.90 -5.01
C ASN A 446 8.12 26.52 -5.92
N TYR A 447 8.37 27.70 -6.48
CA TYR A 447 7.45 28.41 -7.37
C TYR A 447 7.69 28.16 -8.86
N GLU A 448 8.85 27.59 -9.23
CA GLU A 448 9.17 27.27 -10.63
C GLU A 448 8.37 26.03 -11.07
N PRO A 449 7.59 26.10 -12.17
CA PRO A 449 6.73 25.00 -12.59
C PRO A 449 7.54 23.86 -13.21
N ILE A 450 7.23 22.63 -12.81
CA ILE A 450 7.68 21.40 -13.46
C ILE A 450 6.75 21.16 -14.66
N LYS A 451 7.26 21.35 -15.87
CA LYS A 451 6.48 21.19 -17.10
C LYS A 451 6.44 19.72 -17.50
N VAL A 452 5.23 19.20 -17.74
CA VAL A 452 4.98 17.78 -18.04
C VAL A 452 4.21 17.67 -19.34
N THR A 453 4.70 16.81 -20.24
CA THR A 453 4.13 16.57 -21.57
C THR A 453 4.13 15.08 -21.91
N GLY A 454 3.46 14.72 -23.00
CA GLY A 454 3.55 13.41 -23.63
C GLY A 454 2.53 12.39 -23.15
N SER A 455 2.59 11.21 -23.76
CA SER A 455 1.63 10.13 -23.54
C SER A 455 2.28 8.91 -22.88
N THR A 456 1.60 8.25 -21.96
CA THR A 456 2.15 7.07 -21.28
C THR A 456 1.09 6.03 -20.94
N SER A 457 1.50 4.76 -20.92
CA SER A 457 0.70 3.64 -20.41
C SER A 457 1.35 2.95 -19.22
N ASN A 458 2.52 3.45 -18.76
CA ASN A 458 3.29 2.77 -17.71
C ASN A 458 4.16 3.68 -16.81
N ASN A 459 4.28 4.99 -17.08
CA ASN A 459 5.15 5.88 -16.31
C ASN A 459 4.37 6.73 -15.32
N GLN A 460 4.90 6.88 -14.11
CA GLN A 460 4.24 7.54 -12.98
C GLN A 460 4.92 8.87 -12.65
N ILE A 461 4.20 9.74 -11.95
CA ILE A 461 4.78 10.87 -11.22
C ILE A 461 4.53 10.62 -9.74
N ILE A 462 5.59 10.61 -8.94
CA ILE A 462 5.50 10.40 -7.49
C ILE A 462 6.07 11.62 -6.80
N VAL A 463 5.22 12.35 -6.08
CA VAL A 463 5.62 13.46 -5.21
C VAL A 463 5.76 12.92 -3.79
N HIS A 464 7.01 12.71 -3.38
CA HIS A 464 7.37 12.12 -2.09
C HIS A 464 7.15 13.09 -0.93
N SER A 465 7.50 14.37 -1.11
CA SER A 465 7.36 15.40 -0.07
C SER A 465 7.42 16.80 -0.67
N GLY A 466 6.92 17.80 0.08
CA GLY A 466 7.19 19.21 -0.19
C GLY A 466 6.12 19.94 -0.99
N LYS A 467 6.47 21.15 -1.46
CA LYS A 467 5.57 22.04 -2.20
C LYS A 467 5.98 22.14 -3.66
N HIS A 468 5.05 21.82 -4.56
CA HIS A 468 5.33 21.70 -5.99
C HIS A 468 4.27 22.36 -6.86
N ARG A 469 4.74 22.94 -7.96
CA ARG A 469 3.89 23.43 -9.05
C ARG A 469 4.21 22.63 -10.29
N PHE A 470 3.19 22.12 -10.96
CA PHE A 470 3.28 21.44 -12.24
C PHE A 470 2.52 22.23 -13.30
N GLU A 471 2.96 22.08 -14.54
CA GLU A 471 2.23 22.54 -15.71
C GLU A 471 2.04 21.34 -16.63
N PHE A 472 0.79 20.93 -16.84
CA PHE A 472 0.44 19.80 -17.69
C PHE A 472 -0.05 20.32 -19.03
N GLU A 473 0.63 19.94 -20.10
CA GLU A 473 0.25 20.30 -21.46
C GLU A 473 0.17 19.05 -22.34
N ASN A 474 -1.03 18.74 -22.82
CA ASN A 474 -1.31 17.58 -23.68
C ASN A 474 -0.83 16.24 -23.08
N VAL A 475 -0.95 16.08 -21.76
CA VAL A 475 -0.62 14.84 -21.06
C VAL A 475 -1.72 13.81 -21.32
N THR A 476 -1.34 12.63 -21.80
CA THR A 476 -2.27 11.51 -22.02
C THR A 476 -1.81 10.28 -21.26
N VAL A 477 -2.69 9.69 -20.45
CA VAL A 477 -2.42 8.48 -19.69
C VAL A 477 -3.43 7.42 -20.04
N ASP A 478 -2.96 6.21 -20.35
CA ASP A 478 -3.82 5.05 -20.59
C ASP A 478 -3.36 3.84 -19.79
N TYR A 479 -3.97 3.67 -18.62
CA TYR A 479 -3.77 2.56 -17.70
C TYR A 479 -4.92 1.54 -17.77
N THR A 480 -5.75 1.56 -18.81
CA THR A 480 -6.87 0.60 -18.96
C THR A 480 -6.41 -0.86 -19.07
N LYS A 481 -5.13 -1.08 -19.43
CA LYS A 481 -4.49 -2.40 -19.51
C LYS A 481 -3.51 -2.67 -18.37
N GLN A 482 -3.48 -1.81 -17.35
CA GLN A 482 -2.62 -1.96 -16.18
C GLN A 482 -3.44 -2.47 -15.00
N THR A 483 -2.75 -3.05 -14.02
CA THR A 483 -3.36 -3.44 -12.75
C THR A 483 -2.60 -2.83 -11.58
N ASP A 484 -3.31 -2.37 -10.55
CA ASP A 484 -2.74 -1.86 -9.30
C ASP A 484 -1.68 -0.76 -9.50
N LYS A 485 -1.95 0.17 -10.45
CA LYS A 485 -1.00 1.21 -10.82
C LYS A 485 -1.56 2.61 -10.58
N MET A 486 -0.75 3.50 -10.02
CA MET A 486 -1.15 4.89 -9.77
C MET A 486 -0.43 5.86 -10.71
N PHE A 487 -1.11 6.74 -11.42
CA PHE A 487 -0.44 7.66 -12.35
C PHE A 487 0.28 8.79 -11.62
N PHE A 488 -0.46 9.59 -10.85
CA PHE A 488 0.07 10.75 -10.14
C PHE A 488 -0.15 10.58 -8.64
N VAL A 489 0.94 10.43 -7.90
CA VAL A 489 0.92 10.16 -6.46
C VAL A 489 1.38 11.40 -5.72
N VAL A 490 0.59 11.83 -4.74
CA VAL A 490 0.95 12.90 -3.80
C VAL A 490 1.00 12.30 -2.41
N ASN A 491 2.21 12.02 -1.91
CA ASN A 491 2.39 11.42 -0.58
C ASN A 491 2.08 12.44 0.54
N GLY A 492 1.91 11.92 1.76
CA GLY A 492 1.39 12.65 2.91
C GLY A 492 2.07 14.01 3.16
N GLU A 493 1.26 15.01 3.52
CA GLU A 493 1.65 16.41 3.78
C GLU A 493 2.24 17.20 2.59
N SER A 494 2.37 16.60 1.41
CA SER A 494 2.77 17.33 0.21
C SER A 494 1.67 18.30 -0.24
N ASN A 495 2.07 19.42 -0.83
CA ASN A 495 1.15 20.42 -1.38
C ASN A 495 1.48 20.69 -2.84
N VAL A 496 0.63 20.22 -3.73
CA VAL A 496 0.84 20.20 -5.17
C VAL A 496 -0.22 21.05 -5.85
N ILE A 497 0.21 21.87 -6.79
CA ILE A 497 -0.65 22.62 -7.70
C ILE A 497 -0.34 22.18 -9.12
N ILE A 498 -1.35 21.73 -9.87
CA ILE A 498 -1.25 21.41 -11.29
C ILE A 498 -2.00 22.48 -12.08
N ASN A 499 -1.25 23.24 -12.88
CA ASN A 499 -1.83 24.11 -13.90
C ASN A 499 -2.11 23.29 -15.16
N SER A 500 -3.40 23.06 -15.45
CA SER A 500 -3.82 22.43 -16.69
C SER A 500 -3.71 23.44 -17.82
N LYS A 501 -3.03 23.06 -18.91
CA LYS A 501 -3.08 23.77 -20.18
C LYS A 501 -3.68 22.88 -21.23
N LYS A 502 -4.61 23.42 -22.03
CA LYS A 502 -5.26 22.69 -23.12
C LYS A 502 -5.95 21.43 -22.59
N GLN A 503 -5.87 20.32 -23.34
CA GLN A 503 -6.57 19.07 -23.05
C GLN A 503 -5.60 18.03 -22.47
N ASN A 504 -5.87 17.59 -21.26
CA ASN A 504 -5.17 16.48 -20.60
C ASN A 504 -6.16 15.32 -20.42
N THR A 505 -5.74 14.08 -20.70
CA THR A 505 -6.61 12.89 -20.64
C THR A 505 -5.99 11.78 -19.82
N ILE A 506 -6.73 11.21 -18.89
CA ILE A 506 -6.29 10.10 -18.03
C ILE A 506 -7.34 9.00 -18.06
N LYS A 507 -6.93 7.79 -18.44
CA LYS A 507 -7.79 6.60 -18.44
C LYS A 507 -7.21 5.55 -17.52
N VAL A 508 -8.02 4.96 -16.65
CA VAL A 508 -7.58 3.97 -15.66
C VAL A 508 -8.52 2.77 -15.60
N GLY A 509 -7.97 1.57 -15.38
CA GLY A 509 -8.69 0.30 -15.23
C GLY A 509 -7.96 -0.66 -14.31
N GLY A 510 -8.56 -1.81 -13.98
CA GLY A 510 -7.91 -2.89 -13.21
C GLY A 510 -7.35 -2.49 -11.83
N ASN A 511 -8.13 -1.85 -10.95
CA ASN A 511 -7.65 -1.33 -9.65
C ASN A 511 -6.59 -0.21 -9.75
N SER A 512 -6.36 0.36 -10.94
CA SER A 512 -5.45 1.50 -11.10
C SER A 512 -6.07 2.80 -10.58
N VAL A 513 -5.24 3.79 -10.34
CA VAL A 513 -5.61 5.11 -9.83
C VAL A 513 -5.05 6.21 -10.73
N GLY A 514 -5.87 7.19 -11.09
CA GLY A 514 -5.41 8.36 -11.85
C GLY A 514 -4.57 9.27 -10.96
N PHE A 515 -5.19 9.76 -9.90
CA PHE A 515 -4.54 10.61 -8.89
C PHE A 515 -4.74 10.04 -7.49
N TYR A 516 -3.64 9.70 -6.82
CA TYR A 516 -3.63 9.36 -5.40
C TYR A 516 -3.22 10.57 -4.58
N VAL A 517 -4.02 10.92 -3.57
CA VAL A 517 -3.71 12.00 -2.62
C VAL A 517 -3.68 11.40 -1.23
N GLY A 518 -2.48 11.26 -0.68
CA GLY A 518 -2.23 10.67 0.62
C GLY A 518 -2.75 11.49 1.79
N THR A 519 -2.64 10.93 2.99
CA THR A 519 -3.15 11.56 4.21
C THR A 519 -2.54 12.94 4.45
N ASN A 520 -3.37 13.95 4.73
CA ASN A 520 -3.02 15.38 4.88
C ASN A 520 -2.37 16.03 3.66
N ALA A 521 -2.25 15.32 2.53
CA ALA A 521 -1.74 15.90 1.31
C ALA A 521 -2.79 16.78 0.63
N LYS A 522 -2.32 17.72 -0.19
CA LYS A 522 -3.16 18.64 -0.96
C LYS A 522 -2.80 18.59 -2.43
N LEU A 523 -3.80 18.35 -3.28
CA LEU A 523 -3.69 18.43 -4.72
C LEU A 523 -4.67 19.46 -5.26
N SER A 524 -4.16 20.53 -5.87
CA SER A 524 -4.95 21.63 -6.42
C SER A 524 -4.84 21.69 -7.93
N PHE A 525 -5.95 21.92 -8.62
CA PHE A 525 -6.02 22.14 -10.05
C PHE A 525 -6.32 23.60 -10.35
N THR A 526 -5.61 24.18 -11.31
CA THR A 526 -5.85 25.52 -11.83
C THR A 526 -5.97 25.48 -13.35
N GLY A 527 -6.74 26.41 -13.90
CA GLY A 527 -6.86 26.64 -15.34
C GLY A 527 -7.29 28.09 -15.57
N ASN A 528 -6.82 28.70 -16.65
CA ASN A 528 -7.12 30.10 -16.96
C ASN A 528 -8.42 30.22 -17.76
N THR A 529 -8.77 29.18 -18.52
CA THR A 529 -9.93 29.14 -19.41
C THR A 529 -10.70 27.83 -19.23
N ASN A 530 -11.95 27.77 -19.65
CA ASN A 530 -12.72 26.52 -19.64
C ASN A 530 -12.17 25.47 -20.63
N GLU A 531 -11.31 25.87 -21.58
CA GLU A 531 -10.59 24.97 -22.49
C GLU A 531 -9.42 24.24 -21.82
N ASP A 532 -8.92 24.77 -20.70
CA ASP A 532 -7.94 24.10 -19.85
C ASP A 532 -8.64 22.97 -19.09
N LYS A 533 -8.60 21.78 -19.68
CA LYS A 533 -9.45 20.65 -19.30
C LYS A 533 -8.66 19.40 -18.92
N PHE A 534 -9.04 18.79 -17.80
CA PHE A 534 -8.71 17.40 -17.48
C PHE A 534 -9.91 16.51 -17.78
N THR A 535 -9.70 15.48 -18.60
CA THR A 535 -10.68 14.42 -18.85
C THR A 535 -10.19 13.14 -18.19
N ILE A 536 -11.02 12.56 -17.33
CA ILE A 536 -10.68 11.36 -16.56
C ILE A 536 -11.75 10.31 -16.82
N GLU A 537 -11.33 9.15 -17.30
CA GLU A 537 -12.21 8.00 -17.52
C GLU A 537 -11.73 6.85 -16.65
N SER A 538 -12.59 6.36 -15.76
CA SER A 538 -12.32 5.17 -14.95
C SER A 538 -13.18 3.99 -15.43
N TYR A 539 -12.61 2.78 -15.34
CA TYR A 539 -13.15 1.50 -15.80
C TYR A 539 -12.92 0.41 -14.74
N ASP A 540 -13.70 -0.66 -14.74
CA ASP A 540 -13.57 -1.77 -13.77
C ASP A 540 -13.50 -1.25 -12.30
N ASP A 541 -12.79 -1.92 -11.40
CA ASP A 541 -12.67 -1.52 -9.98
C ASP A 541 -11.61 -0.40 -9.75
N SER A 542 -11.56 0.62 -10.62
CA SER A 542 -10.54 1.69 -10.60
C SER A 542 -11.04 3.06 -10.11
N TYR A 543 -10.10 3.97 -9.84
CA TYR A 543 -10.38 5.30 -9.29
C TYR A 543 -9.77 6.41 -10.15
N GLY A 544 -10.58 7.39 -10.59
CA GLY A 544 -10.04 8.59 -11.24
C GLY A 544 -9.18 9.41 -10.27
N PHE A 545 -9.76 9.73 -9.11
CA PHE A 545 -9.09 10.28 -7.95
C PHE A 545 -9.36 9.40 -6.72
N THR A 546 -8.39 9.33 -5.81
CA THR A 546 -8.60 8.68 -4.52
C THR A 546 -7.87 9.40 -3.40
N THR A 547 -8.52 9.49 -2.25
CA THR A 547 -7.94 9.96 -1.00
C THR A 547 -8.74 9.42 0.18
N SER A 548 -8.08 9.16 1.31
CA SER A 548 -8.74 8.74 2.56
C SER A 548 -8.83 9.87 3.59
N ASN A 549 -7.92 10.85 3.52
CA ASN A 549 -7.81 12.00 4.44
C ASN A 549 -6.95 13.14 3.84
N GLY A 550 -6.95 13.29 2.52
CA GLY A 550 -6.30 14.37 1.79
C GLY A 550 -7.31 15.37 1.22
N SER A 551 -6.81 16.43 0.60
CA SER A 551 -7.64 17.48 0.00
C SER A 551 -7.38 17.63 -1.49
N ILE A 552 -8.46 17.53 -2.27
CA ILE A 552 -8.49 17.84 -3.70
C ILE A 552 -9.18 19.18 -3.89
N GLN A 553 -8.59 20.08 -4.66
CA GLN A 553 -9.12 21.43 -4.86
C GLN A 553 -9.11 21.84 -6.31
N GLN A 554 -10.08 22.66 -6.71
CA GLN A 554 -10.14 23.26 -8.04
C GLN A 554 -10.36 24.78 -7.93
N PHE A 555 -9.51 25.56 -8.60
CA PHE A 555 -9.55 27.02 -8.62
C PHE A 555 -9.91 27.62 -9.99
N GLY A 556 -10.09 26.79 -11.02
CA GLY A 556 -10.42 27.22 -12.38
C GLY A 556 -10.33 26.06 -13.37
N GLY A 557 -10.56 26.34 -14.65
CA GLY A 557 -10.56 25.34 -15.71
C GLY A 557 -11.72 24.34 -15.61
N THR A 558 -11.62 23.25 -16.39
CA THR A 558 -12.64 22.19 -16.44
C THR A 558 -12.06 20.85 -16.00
N ILE A 559 -12.72 20.17 -15.05
CA ILE A 559 -12.48 18.74 -14.77
C ILE A 559 -13.70 17.97 -15.26
N SER A 560 -13.50 16.91 -16.03
CA SER A 560 -14.58 16.04 -16.52
C SER A 560 -14.25 14.59 -16.19
N MET A 561 -15.12 13.96 -15.40
CA MET A 561 -14.98 12.59 -14.94
C MET A 561 -16.09 11.72 -15.54
N THR A 562 -15.71 10.56 -16.03
CA THR A 562 -16.64 9.52 -16.49
C THR A 562 -16.28 8.21 -15.79
N ALA A 563 -17.16 7.77 -14.89
CA ALA A 563 -17.05 6.50 -14.19
C ALA A 563 -17.90 5.44 -14.91
N LYS A 564 -17.28 4.33 -15.31
CA LYS A 564 -17.91 3.23 -16.06
C LYS A 564 -17.79 1.93 -15.27
N GLN A 565 -18.79 1.06 -15.38
CA GLN A 565 -18.83 -0.22 -14.67
C GLN A 565 -18.71 -0.01 -13.13
N ASN A 566 -17.80 -0.69 -12.45
CA ASN A 566 -17.64 -0.60 -10.99
C ASN A 566 -16.66 0.51 -10.56
N SER A 567 -16.34 1.44 -11.45
CA SER A 567 -15.31 2.44 -11.18
C SER A 567 -15.88 3.66 -10.47
N ILE A 568 -14.98 4.42 -9.84
CA ILE A 568 -15.32 5.65 -9.14
C ILE A 568 -14.59 6.81 -9.81
N GLY A 569 -15.29 7.94 -9.98
CA GLY A 569 -14.69 9.16 -10.51
C GLY A 569 -13.69 9.75 -9.50
N MET A 570 -14.18 10.00 -8.29
CA MET A 570 -13.42 10.51 -7.15
C MET A 570 -13.87 9.81 -5.87
N PHE A 571 -12.94 9.08 -5.24
CA PHE A 571 -13.15 8.50 -3.92
C PHE A 571 -12.50 9.38 -2.84
N LEU A 572 -13.29 9.78 -1.85
CA LEU A 572 -12.88 10.65 -0.74
C LEU A 572 -12.69 9.88 0.58
N GLY A 573 -12.95 8.56 0.62
CA GLY A 573 -12.78 7.75 1.84
C GLY A 573 -13.48 8.37 3.05
N ASN A 574 -12.94 8.16 4.25
CA ASN A 574 -13.54 8.69 5.48
C ASN A 574 -13.40 10.22 5.57
N ALA A 575 -12.19 10.77 5.63
CA ALA A 575 -11.99 12.20 5.93
C ALA A 575 -11.52 13.03 4.73
N GLY A 576 -11.55 12.47 3.52
CA GLY A 576 -11.14 13.18 2.32
C GLY A 576 -12.07 14.35 2.00
N ALA A 577 -11.48 15.39 1.40
CA ALA A 577 -12.18 16.61 1.07
C ALA A 577 -12.01 16.97 -0.41
N PHE A 578 -13.13 17.33 -1.05
CA PHE A 578 -13.12 18.06 -2.32
C PHE A 578 -13.59 19.51 -2.09
N SER A 579 -12.92 20.47 -2.73
CA SER A 579 -13.31 21.88 -2.71
C SER A 579 -13.26 22.50 -4.10
N LEU A 580 -14.41 22.97 -4.59
CA LEU A 580 -14.53 23.78 -5.79
C LEU A 580 -14.57 25.26 -5.41
N TYR A 581 -13.55 26.02 -5.80
CA TYR A 581 -13.53 27.48 -5.61
C TYR A 581 -14.03 28.22 -6.84
N ASN A 582 -13.67 27.75 -8.04
CA ASN A 582 -14.14 28.28 -9.32
C ASN A 582 -13.86 27.27 -10.45
N GLY A 583 -14.44 27.49 -11.63
CA GLY A 583 -14.33 26.60 -12.79
C GLY A 583 -15.54 25.69 -12.96
N ILE A 584 -15.37 24.64 -13.77
CA ILE A 584 -16.42 23.67 -14.07
C ILE A 584 -15.93 22.28 -13.68
N ILE A 585 -16.75 21.52 -12.95
CA ILE A 585 -16.53 20.10 -12.73
C ILE A 585 -17.76 19.32 -13.23
N ASN A 586 -17.51 18.36 -14.12
CA ASN A 586 -18.55 17.52 -14.71
C ASN A 586 -18.28 16.06 -14.32
N GLY A 587 -19.33 15.34 -13.95
CA GLY A 587 -19.24 13.96 -13.54
C GLY A 587 -20.39 13.11 -14.07
N THR A 588 -20.06 12.03 -14.78
CA THR A 588 -21.04 11.06 -15.30
C THR A 588 -20.75 9.67 -14.78
N GLY A 589 -21.78 8.92 -14.37
CA GLY A 589 -21.61 7.61 -13.73
C GLY A 589 -22.80 6.69 -14.00
N ASN A 590 -22.54 5.54 -14.64
CA ASN A 590 -23.59 4.61 -15.07
C ASN A 590 -24.21 3.78 -13.93
N THR A 591 -23.42 3.48 -12.89
CA THR A 591 -23.75 2.45 -11.88
C THR A 591 -23.25 2.77 -10.47
N GLN A 592 -22.35 3.75 -10.31
CA GLN A 592 -21.77 4.16 -9.02
C GLN A 592 -21.77 5.69 -8.87
N ASN A 593 -21.55 6.17 -7.64
CA ASN A 593 -21.35 7.60 -7.37
C ASN A 593 -20.10 8.12 -8.09
N VAL A 594 -20.23 9.27 -8.75
CA VAL A 594 -19.09 9.91 -9.41
C VAL A 594 -18.14 10.48 -8.37
N ILE A 595 -18.69 11.12 -7.32
CA ILE A 595 -17.96 11.43 -6.09
C ILE A 595 -18.53 10.55 -4.97
N TYR A 596 -17.69 9.69 -4.45
CA TYR A 596 -18.02 8.73 -3.39
C TYR A 596 -17.14 8.98 -2.17
N GLY A 597 -17.66 8.76 -0.97
CA GLY A 597 -16.90 8.73 0.26
C GLY A 597 -17.65 7.98 1.35
N LEU A 598 -17.00 7.90 2.49
CA LEU A 598 -17.43 7.19 3.70
C LEU A 598 -17.71 8.21 4.82
N ASN A 599 -17.50 7.84 6.08
CA ASN A 599 -17.81 8.68 7.24
C ASN A 599 -16.89 9.88 7.31
N TYR A 600 -17.45 11.09 7.46
CA TYR A 600 -16.75 12.40 7.59
C TYR A 600 -16.29 13.05 6.28
N MET A 601 -16.67 12.51 5.12
CA MET A 601 -16.24 13.11 3.85
C MET A 601 -16.78 14.54 3.71
N LYS A 602 -16.03 15.38 2.99
CA LYS A 602 -16.41 16.79 2.80
C LYS A 602 -16.41 17.16 1.33
N VAL A 603 -17.52 17.73 0.87
CA VAL A 603 -17.62 18.34 -0.45
C VAL A 603 -18.01 19.80 -0.28
N ASN A 604 -17.18 20.71 -0.77
CA ASN A 604 -17.34 22.15 -0.57
C ASN A 604 -17.42 22.86 -1.92
N VAL A 605 -18.41 23.72 -2.09
CA VAL A 605 -18.60 24.54 -3.28
C VAL A 605 -18.64 26.01 -2.88
N HIS A 606 -17.54 26.72 -3.15
CA HIS A 606 -17.39 28.13 -2.86
C HIS A 606 -17.64 29.04 -4.08
N GLY A 607 -17.77 28.47 -5.27
CA GLY A 607 -18.03 29.15 -6.54
C GLY A 607 -17.88 28.19 -7.72
N GLY A 608 -18.19 28.64 -8.94
CA GLY A 608 -18.14 27.81 -10.15
C GLY A 608 -19.40 26.95 -10.37
N ILE A 609 -19.28 25.95 -11.24
CA ILE A 609 -20.36 25.05 -11.65
C ILE A 609 -19.96 23.59 -11.40
N MET A 610 -20.79 22.86 -10.66
CA MET A 610 -20.67 21.42 -10.42
C MET A 610 -21.84 20.70 -11.08
N ASN A 611 -21.58 19.85 -12.07
CA ASN A 611 -22.57 19.00 -12.70
C ASN A 611 -22.23 17.53 -12.40
N MET A 612 -23.13 16.78 -11.80
CA MET A 612 -22.88 15.38 -11.42
C MET A 612 -24.12 14.51 -11.64
N ASP A 613 -23.92 13.26 -12.06
CA ASP A 613 -25.01 12.28 -12.06
C ASP A 613 -25.39 11.85 -10.62
N ASN A 614 -24.40 11.35 -9.88
CA ASN A 614 -24.58 10.82 -8.54
C ASN A 614 -23.41 11.27 -7.65
N ILE A 615 -23.68 11.86 -6.49
CA ILE A 615 -22.67 12.17 -5.46
C ILE A 615 -23.17 11.75 -4.10
N GLY A 616 -22.24 11.40 -3.22
CA GLY A 616 -22.57 11.20 -1.83
C GLY A 616 -22.06 9.89 -1.24
N TYR A 617 -22.54 9.62 -0.03
CA TYR A 617 -22.38 8.34 0.63
C TYR A 617 -23.21 7.26 -0.10
N ARG A 618 -22.83 5.99 0.06
CA ARG A 618 -23.61 4.84 -0.41
C ARG A 618 -23.71 3.85 0.75
N ASP A 619 -24.93 3.54 1.14
CA ASP A 619 -25.19 2.47 2.09
C ASP A 619 -24.92 1.11 1.41
N GLU A 620 -23.92 0.40 1.92
CA GLU A 620 -23.55 -0.92 1.45
C GLU A 620 -24.31 -2.06 2.15
N GLY A 621 -25.35 -1.72 2.93
CA GLY A 621 -26.22 -2.67 3.62
C GLY A 621 -25.64 -3.18 4.95
N ASN A 622 -24.82 -2.37 5.64
CA ASN A 622 -24.21 -2.71 6.91
C ASN A 622 -24.72 -1.78 8.03
N GLU A 623 -25.37 -2.37 9.05
CA GLU A 623 -26.24 -1.73 10.06
C GLU A 623 -25.57 -0.75 11.07
N GLU A 624 -24.31 -0.30 10.90
CA GLU A 624 -23.63 0.56 11.90
C GLU A 624 -22.75 1.69 11.30
N VAL A 625 -23.34 2.51 10.42
CA VAL A 625 -22.66 3.69 9.86
C VAL A 625 -23.22 4.96 10.49
N THR A 626 -22.40 5.68 11.26
CA THR A 626 -22.78 6.94 11.93
C THR A 626 -22.75 8.17 11.02
N ASP A 627 -22.97 8.01 9.70
CA ASP A 627 -22.66 8.99 8.63
C ASP A 627 -22.61 10.46 9.11
N VAL A 628 -21.42 11.07 9.08
CA VAL A 628 -21.20 12.49 9.41
C VAL A 628 -20.59 13.24 8.23
N SER A 629 -20.92 12.82 7.01
CA SER A 629 -20.55 13.52 5.79
C SER A 629 -21.16 14.93 5.72
N ASN A 630 -20.44 15.88 5.13
CA ASN A 630 -20.88 17.26 5.00
C ASN A 630 -20.75 17.76 3.56
N PHE A 631 -21.82 18.36 3.07
CA PHE A 631 -21.83 19.15 1.85
C PHE A 631 -22.03 20.63 2.20
N THR A 632 -21.07 21.47 1.82
CA THR A 632 -21.15 22.92 2.06
C THR A 632 -21.23 23.67 0.73
N ILE A 633 -22.16 24.61 0.61
CA ILE A 633 -22.19 25.59 -0.49
C ILE A 633 -22.29 27.01 0.06
N SER A 634 -21.44 27.89 -0.46
CA SER A 634 -21.47 29.33 -0.15
C SER A 634 -21.73 30.20 -1.36
N ASN A 635 -21.43 29.73 -2.58
CA ASN A 635 -21.74 30.38 -3.85
C ASN A 635 -21.59 29.37 -4.99
N GLY A 636 -22.05 29.71 -6.20
CA GLY A 636 -21.98 28.86 -7.38
C GLY A 636 -23.25 28.07 -7.65
N GLU A 637 -23.15 27.12 -8.58
CA GLU A 637 -24.27 26.31 -9.07
C GLU A 637 -23.92 24.82 -9.00
N VAL A 638 -24.80 24.03 -8.41
CA VAL A 638 -24.66 22.57 -8.25
C VAL A 638 -25.86 21.91 -8.89
N ASN A 639 -25.63 21.10 -9.92
CA ASN A 639 -26.64 20.40 -10.69
C ASN A 639 -26.42 18.89 -10.55
N ILE A 640 -27.36 18.20 -9.92
CA ILE A 640 -27.31 16.77 -9.65
C ILE A 640 -28.45 16.06 -10.41
N ASN A 641 -28.10 15.29 -11.43
CA ASN A 641 -29.09 14.68 -12.32
C ASN A 641 -29.89 13.56 -11.64
N ASN A 642 -29.27 12.81 -10.71
CA ASN A 642 -29.92 11.66 -10.08
C ASN A 642 -29.97 11.77 -8.55
N ARG A 643 -28.82 11.71 -7.86
CA ARG A 643 -28.82 11.65 -6.38
C ARG A 643 -27.68 12.39 -5.70
N MET A 644 -28.01 13.03 -4.58
CA MET A 644 -27.10 13.74 -3.70
C MET A 644 -27.29 13.29 -2.24
N ILE A 645 -26.35 12.52 -1.70
CA ILE A 645 -26.49 11.88 -0.38
C ILE A 645 -25.40 12.35 0.59
N PHE A 646 -25.81 13.11 1.61
CA PHE A 646 -24.95 13.55 2.71
C PHE A 646 -25.74 13.59 4.02
N ASN A 647 -25.04 13.48 5.14
CA ASN A 647 -25.65 13.66 6.46
C ASN A 647 -25.95 15.14 6.76
N THR A 648 -25.05 16.06 6.43
CA THR A 648 -25.27 17.50 6.67
C THR A 648 -25.12 18.29 5.38
N PHE A 649 -26.07 19.19 5.15
CA PHE A 649 -26.00 20.21 4.10
C PHE A 649 -25.91 21.60 4.74
N GLU A 650 -24.80 22.30 4.52
CA GLU A 650 -24.58 23.67 4.98
C GLU A 650 -24.68 24.65 3.81
N VAL A 651 -25.76 25.42 3.77
CA VAL A 651 -26.12 26.27 2.62
C VAL A 651 -26.14 27.73 3.06
N THR A 652 -25.14 28.50 2.60
CA THR A 652 -24.96 29.93 2.94
C THR A 652 -25.09 30.85 1.73
N GLY A 653 -25.29 30.29 0.53
CA GLY A 653 -25.46 30.98 -0.74
C GLY A 653 -25.36 30.01 -1.92
N GLY A 654 -25.52 30.50 -3.15
CA GLY A 654 -25.52 29.67 -4.36
C GLY A 654 -26.84 28.91 -4.60
N THR A 655 -26.82 28.03 -5.60
CA THR A 655 -27.98 27.21 -6.01
C THR A 655 -27.62 25.73 -6.06
N ILE A 656 -28.47 24.89 -5.44
CA ILE A 656 -28.47 23.43 -5.58
C ILE A 656 -29.73 23.03 -6.37
N ASN A 657 -29.55 22.36 -7.50
CA ASN A 657 -30.61 21.69 -8.26
C ASN A 657 -30.34 20.19 -8.18
N ALA A 658 -31.23 19.41 -7.56
CA ALA A 658 -31.03 17.97 -7.39
C ALA A 658 -32.32 17.18 -7.64
N HIS A 659 -32.26 16.09 -8.40
CA HIS A 659 -33.43 15.22 -8.52
C HIS A 659 -33.81 14.61 -7.15
N LEU A 660 -32.88 13.88 -6.51
CA LEU A 660 -33.01 13.41 -5.12
C LEU A 660 -31.96 14.02 -4.18
N LEU A 661 -32.41 14.46 -3.01
CA LEU A 661 -31.57 15.00 -1.93
C LEU A 661 -31.79 14.23 -0.61
N GLY A 662 -30.72 13.70 -0.01
CA GLY A 662 -30.75 12.95 1.26
C GLY A 662 -31.07 11.46 1.10
N SER A 663 -30.52 10.58 1.97
CA SER A 663 -30.96 9.17 2.08
C SER A 663 -30.43 8.39 3.31
N GLY A 664 -30.26 9.03 4.49
CA GLY A 664 -29.80 8.34 5.70
C GLY A 664 -30.53 8.76 6.97
N THR A 665 -30.32 8.03 8.07
CA THR A 665 -30.80 8.43 9.40
C THR A 665 -30.11 9.73 9.83
N GLY A 666 -30.88 10.79 10.08
CA GLY A 666 -30.33 12.04 10.64
C GLY A 666 -29.82 13.07 9.62
N SER A 667 -30.07 12.87 8.32
CA SER A 667 -29.80 13.89 7.29
C SER A 667 -30.46 15.23 7.67
N LYS A 668 -29.69 16.32 7.66
CA LYS A 668 -30.15 17.67 8.06
C LYS A 668 -29.67 18.77 7.12
N ILE A 669 -30.48 19.81 6.96
CA ILE A 669 -30.12 21.03 6.26
C ILE A 669 -29.94 22.18 7.26
N ILE A 670 -28.83 22.91 7.13
CA ILE A 670 -28.55 24.15 7.85
C ILE A 670 -28.42 25.25 6.79
N MET A 671 -29.42 26.12 6.69
CA MET A 671 -29.54 27.09 5.61
C MET A 671 -29.63 28.52 6.16
N TYR A 672 -28.80 29.42 5.65
CA TYR A 672 -28.83 30.85 5.98
C TYR A 672 -29.30 31.73 4.81
N GLN A 673 -28.90 31.39 3.58
CA GLN A 673 -29.24 32.03 2.32
C GLN A 673 -29.04 31.01 1.18
N GLY A 674 -29.45 31.35 -0.05
CA GLY A 674 -29.27 30.52 -1.24
C GLY A 674 -30.58 29.91 -1.74
N LYS A 675 -30.47 28.97 -2.68
CA LYS A 675 -31.61 28.30 -3.30
C LYS A 675 -31.39 26.79 -3.40
N ILE A 676 -32.36 26.00 -2.96
CA ILE A 676 -32.42 24.55 -3.19
C ILE A 676 -33.67 24.27 -4.02
N VAL A 677 -33.49 23.67 -5.19
CA VAL A 677 -34.57 23.12 -6.01
C VAL A 677 -34.35 21.62 -6.05
N MET A 678 -35.36 20.87 -5.62
CA MET A 678 -35.30 19.42 -5.65
C MET A 678 -36.61 18.80 -6.08
N ASP A 679 -36.55 17.60 -6.65
CA ASP A 679 -37.77 16.87 -6.95
C ASP A 679 -38.31 16.14 -5.71
N GLN A 680 -37.41 15.61 -4.87
CA GLN A 680 -37.78 15.01 -3.58
C GLN A 680 -36.65 15.05 -2.53
N PHE A 681 -37.01 15.29 -1.25
CA PHE A 681 -36.13 15.09 -0.09
C PHE A 681 -36.42 13.77 0.66
N ILE A 682 -35.37 13.03 1.05
CA ILE A 682 -35.50 11.70 1.69
C ILE A 682 -34.64 11.62 2.95
N THR A 683 -35.22 11.17 4.06
CA THR A 683 -34.52 10.83 5.32
C THR A 683 -35.11 9.53 5.90
N ASP A 684 -34.29 8.70 6.53
CA ASP A 684 -34.75 7.44 7.14
C ASP A 684 -35.16 7.65 8.61
N TYR A 685 -36.43 7.35 8.91
CA TYR A 685 -37.07 7.48 10.24
C TYR A 685 -37.31 6.13 10.95
N SER A 686 -36.91 5.01 10.35
CA SER A 686 -37.35 3.67 10.76
C SER A 686 -36.92 3.22 12.18
N ASN A 687 -35.89 3.84 12.77
CA ASN A 687 -35.37 3.48 14.10
C ASN A 687 -36.03 4.19 15.31
N LEU A 688 -37.11 4.96 15.12
CA LEU A 688 -37.88 5.57 16.23
C LEU A 688 -39.23 4.89 16.51
N GLY A 689 -39.52 3.74 15.88
CA GLY A 689 -40.71 2.94 16.18
C GLY A 689 -42.01 3.45 15.57
N TYR A 690 -41.96 4.09 14.40
CA TYR A 690 -43.14 4.49 13.62
C TYR A 690 -42.99 4.03 12.16
N ASP A 691 -44.04 3.41 11.61
CA ASP A 691 -44.18 3.14 10.18
C ASP A 691 -43.96 4.44 9.40
N THR A 692 -43.26 4.38 8.26
CA THR A 692 -42.92 5.54 7.42
C THR A 692 -44.16 6.40 7.13
N VAL A 693 -44.23 7.60 7.71
CA VAL A 693 -45.33 8.55 7.48
C VAL A 693 -44.85 9.65 6.53
N PHE A 694 -45.52 9.81 5.39
CA PHE A 694 -45.29 10.88 4.41
C PHE A 694 -46.41 11.91 4.51
N GLU A 695 -46.14 13.15 4.93
CA GLU A 695 -47.18 14.17 4.86
C GLU A 695 -46.64 15.56 4.41
N TYR A 696 -47.35 16.16 3.45
CA TYR A 696 -47.07 17.46 2.82
C TYR A 696 -48.27 18.39 3.00
N ILE A 697 -48.01 19.70 3.06
CA ILE A 697 -49.07 20.72 3.18
C ILE A 697 -49.53 21.10 1.77
N THR A 698 -50.80 20.85 1.49
CA THR A 698 -51.44 21.22 0.22
C THR A 698 -51.50 22.76 0.07
N PRO A 699 -51.50 23.31 -1.17
CA PRO A 699 -51.62 24.75 -1.42
C PRO A 699 -52.85 25.45 -0.80
N ASP A 700 -53.80 24.67 -0.26
CA ASP A 700 -55.03 25.08 0.40
C ASP A 700 -54.98 25.01 1.94
N GLY A 701 -53.84 24.66 2.54
CA GLY A 701 -53.55 24.93 3.95
C GLY A 701 -53.96 23.86 4.97
N SER A 702 -54.29 22.63 4.58
CA SER A 702 -54.40 21.51 5.53
C SER A 702 -53.12 20.69 5.62
N VAL A 703 -52.73 20.34 6.86
CA VAL A 703 -51.57 19.49 7.17
C VAL A 703 -52.06 18.11 7.57
N SER A 704 -51.28 17.10 7.22
CA SER A 704 -50.99 16.04 8.17
C SER A 704 -49.46 15.87 8.23
N LYS A 705 -48.93 15.16 9.23
CA LYS A 705 -47.66 15.16 9.99
C LYS A 705 -46.34 14.59 9.40
N GLU A 706 -45.29 15.26 9.89
CA GLU A 706 -43.85 14.97 9.86
C GLU A 706 -43.22 15.01 8.46
N SER A 707 -42.72 16.20 8.11
CA SER A 707 -41.85 16.38 6.95
C SER A 707 -40.43 15.96 7.32
N ALA A 708 -39.73 15.29 6.41
CA ALA A 708 -38.30 15.01 6.54
C ALA A 708 -37.46 16.29 6.77
N LEU A 709 -37.98 17.47 6.39
CA LEU A 709 -37.34 18.77 6.62
C LEU A 709 -37.48 19.30 8.06
N ASP A 710 -38.31 18.70 8.91
CA ASP A 710 -38.61 19.22 10.26
C ASP A 710 -37.40 19.22 11.21
N THR A 711 -36.32 18.49 10.89
CA THR A 711 -35.05 18.51 11.63
C THR A 711 -34.05 19.58 11.13
N SER A 712 -34.42 20.35 10.09
CA SER A 712 -33.55 21.34 9.44
C SER A 712 -33.64 22.72 10.08
N ASN A 713 -32.52 23.45 10.11
CA ASN A 713 -32.45 24.82 10.61
C ASN A 713 -32.38 25.81 9.43
N ILE A 714 -33.46 26.56 9.18
CA ILE A 714 -33.57 27.49 8.05
C ILE A 714 -33.74 28.93 8.56
N TYR A 715 -32.72 29.75 8.34
CA TYR A 715 -32.66 31.16 8.74
C TYR A 715 -32.86 32.14 7.56
N GLY A 716 -32.88 31.65 6.31
CA GLY A 716 -33.13 32.44 5.09
C GLY A 716 -32.80 31.69 3.78
N GLY A 717 -33.33 32.19 2.65
CA GLY A 717 -33.19 31.57 1.31
C GLY A 717 -34.49 30.92 0.79
N GLU A 718 -34.39 30.12 -0.28
CA GLU A 718 -35.53 29.47 -0.96
C GLU A 718 -35.33 27.95 -1.07
N ILE A 719 -36.32 27.15 -0.64
CA ILE A 719 -36.38 25.70 -0.88
C ILE A 719 -37.64 25.40 -1.70
N ILE A 720 -37.49 24.71 -2.82
CA ILE A 720 -38.58 24.31 -3.72
C ILE A 720 -38.53 22.80 -3.89
N GLU A 721 -39.60 22.12 -3.48
CA GLU A 721 -39.82 20.70 -3.75
C GLU A 721 -40.87 20.55 -4.87
N THR A 722 -40.49 19.97 -6.00
CA THR A 722 -41.34 19.90 -7.20
C THR A 722 -42.27 18.69 -7.23
N HIS A 723 -42.07 17.70 -6.33
CA HIS A 723 -42.84 16.45 -6.22
C HIS A 723 -42.89 15.61 -7.51
N ASN A 724 -41.93 15.78 -8.42
CA ASN A 724 -41.94 15.18 -9.76
C ASN A 724 -41.39 13.74 -9.83
N VAL A 725 -41.33 12.99 -8.72
CA VAL A 725 -40.74 11.64 -8.69
C VAL A 725 -41.80 10.55 -8.59
N THR A 726 -41.82 9.61 -9.53
CA THR A 726 -42.72 8.45 -9.49
C THR A 726 -42.14 7.27 -8.68
N ILE A 727 -43.00 6.40 -8.16
CA ILE A 727 -42.59 5.16 -7.45
C ILE A 727 -41.69 4.26 -8.34
N GLU A 728 -41.92 4.23 -9.65
CA GLU A 728 -41.10 3.45 -10.59
C GLU A 728 -39.74 4.12 -10.89
N GLU A 729 -39.63 5.44 -10.76
CA GLU A 729 -38.34 6.14 -10.78
C GLU A 729 -37.56 5.92 -9.49
N LEU A 730 -38.23 5.97 -8.34
CA LEU A 730 -37.65 5.59 -7.05
C LEU A 730 -37.10 4.15 -7.08
N LYS A 731 -37.85 3.17 -7.61
CA LYS A 731 -37.39 1.77 -7.70
C LYS A 731 -36.20 1.53 -8.63
N LYS A 732 -35.97 2.39 -9.62
CA LYS A 732 -34.79 2.32 -10.52
C LYS A 732 -33.53 2.86 -9.87
N ILE A 733 -33.69 3.63 -8.80
CA ILE A 733 -32.59 4.12 -7.99
C ILE A 733 -32.26 2.99 -7.03
N SER A 734 -31.09 2.38 -7.19
CA SER A 734 -30.64 1.29 -6.31
C SER A 734 -30.51 1.83 -4.88
N PHE A 735 -31.58 1.66 -4.10
CA PHE A 735 -31.58 1.86 -2.66
C PHE A 735 -30.49 0.95 -2.07
N GLY A 736 -29.52 1.55 -1.37
CA GLY A 736 -28.92 0.82 -0.25
C GLY A 736 -30.04 0.57 0.76
N ARG A 737 -29.99 -0.56 1.47
CA ARG A 737 -30.96 -0.80 2.54
C ARG A 737 -30.77 0.31 3.57
N CYS A 738 -31.71 1.24 3.69
CA CYS A 738 -31.96 1.90 4.97
C CYS A 738 -32.50 0.86 5.94
#